data_AF-A0A010RZA5-F1
#
_entry.id   AF-A0A010RZA5-F1
#
_cell.length_a   1.000
_cell.length_b   1.000
_cell.length_c   1.000
_cell.angle_alpha   90.00
_cell.angle_beta   90.00
_cell.angle_gamma   90.00
#
_symmetry.space_group_name_H-M   'P 1'
#
loop_
_entity.id
_entity.type
_entity.pdbx_description
1 polymer ?
#
loop_
_entity_poly.entity_id
_entity_poly.type
_entity_poly.pdbx_seq_one_letter_code
_entity_poly.pdbx_strand_id
1 'polypeptide(L)'
;MDEPGIRILGHLVPRDGINHSDITTSIHGWVAAGRDRGSIDILWSSLLTIILCVWVATHPNALSPKDKWYHGVFDKVNLAMIGLLGPDFLFGLAVGQLSSARRSVKQFQKDSHLCCGKKWTYKQAFFVDMGGIFLKSSDFPEGFPIDAEQLHYLVKHGFVEFPDMESMDIAERNTVDTLSRLITLWQALWFFITEMDRVRNGLPITALELTALSFTFAMVATFICWYPKPAISYPRYIETKVLDEEQVTLDQIRSFARSHTHPQLPITWHRTPLDDITPRIFRIDAYWCFYKRLGDMMHIHPYGRPIKKELWDRFPSDIWRPMELMYYPLGGVFIVGFSVSFMIGWNFQFPTPTEQLIWRLAASYHMFFCLYGAFHWLYEDQKWHRAQKRLRGVVQPTYQGTNADAEAQNQSQEAKTSPTTTKGIVHRLMALVRSEVNNSAERDPTMAVPLFVIIPNILISGLYVSCRLYFYVEDFVSLREQPKGIYLTGMQKEATRDKMAAGKTFNVGIIGYGLSAKVFHIPFINLTPQFKLHSIVQRKPTASSSAPSDYPELKHHTSLEPMLQDPDVDIINILTPPNTHFSFSKQALQAGKHVLVEKPFVPTIEEAEELIQIARENERLICVYQNRRWDSDFLTVKKMIVDGVFGRVYEFDTHFDRFRAERPTSWKGELTMAEGGGALFDLGSHLIDQAYNLFGMPETVYGKLVSQRDGKFDPEDPDSVHAQLCYPDGLIVSVRIGVMSVETSQPRFWVRGTKASYHKTCLDPQEDQLKAGAKPTDPGFGVEDPMNGGRLLLVKEGGQVEERMKPTHKPETYLKLFEGFAKAVETGREEYVPVPAREARDVLRIIHAVKESAKSGREVRF
;
A
#
# COMPACT_ATOMS: atom_id res chain seq x y z
N MET A 1 32.46 -2.16 -24.39
CA MET A 1 32.42 -3.51 -23.80
C MET A 1 31.08 -3.62 -23.10
N ASP A 2 30.15 -4.26 -23.80
CA ASP A 2 28.82 -4.58 -23.29
C ASP A 2 28.93 -5.76 -22.33
N GLU A 3 28.32 -5.65 -21.14
CA GLU A 3 28.07 -6.80 -20.28
C GLU A 3 26.58 -6.85 -19.88
N PRO A 4 25.92 -8.02 -20.00
CA PRO A 4 24.50 -8.19 -19.73
C PRO A 4 24.28 -8.59 -18.25
N GLY A 5 23.92 -7.62 -17.41
CA GLY A 5 23.55 -7.84 -16.01
C GLY A 5 22.06 -7.69 -15.77
N ILE A 6 21.37 -8.82 -15.55
CA ILE A 6 20.09 -9.01 -14.81
C ILE A 6 19.16 -7.78 -14.76
N ARG A 7 18.30 -7.65 -15.77
CA ARG A 7 17.17 -6.69 -15.83
C ARG A 7 15.99 -7.17 -14.97
N ILE A 8 16.13 -7.14 -13.66
CA ILE A 8 14.99 -7.31 -12.74
C ILE A 8 14.99 -6.09 -11.83
N LEU A 9 14.00 -5.20 -12.02
CA LEU A 9 13.72 -3.92 -11.32
C LEU A 9 14.32 -2.61 -11.87
N GLY A 10 14.92 -2.60 -13.07
CA GLY A 10 15.50 -1.39 -13.69
C GLY A 10 14.59 -0.55 -14.60
N HIS A 11 13.32 -0.91 -14.81
CA HIS A 11 12.38 -0.13 -15.62
C HIS A 11 11.20 0.34 -14.78
N LEU A 12 11.44 1.35 -13.95
CA LEU A 12 10.44 2.37 -13.66
C LEU A 12 10.89 3.63 -14.40
N VAL A 13 10.68 3.63 -15.72
CA VAL A 13 10.70 4.87 -16.51
C VAL A 13 9.61 5.76 -15.91
N PRO A 14 9.88 7.01 -15.50
CA PRO A 14 8.82 7.89 -15.03
C PRO A 14 7.82 8.09 -16.17
N ARG A 15 6.57 7.63 -15.98
CA ARG A 15 5.47 8.01 -16.88
C ARG A 15 5.23 9.52 -16.77
N ASP A 16 5.13 10.10 -17.95
CA ASP A 16 5.31 11.48 -18.39
C ASP A 16 4.82 12.61 -17.46
N GLY A 17 5.59 13.70 -17.48
CA GLY A 17 5.16 15.03 -16.98
C GLY A 17 6.08 15.73 -15.98
N ILE A 18 7.22 15.15 -15.57
CA ILE A 18 8.23 15.86 -14.77
C ILE A 18 9.56 15.80 -15.52
N ASN A 19 10.19 16.95 -15.74
CA ASN A 19 11.56 17.00 -16.23
C ASN A 19 12.43 16.12 -15.33
N HIS A 20 13.07 15.09 -15.88
CA HIS A 20 13.88 14.15 -15.08
C HIS A 20 14.91 14.91 -14.22
N SER A 21 15.36 16.07 -14.71
CA SER A 21 16.21 17.03 -14.00
C SER A 21 15.61 17.57 -12.71
N ASP A 22 14.31 17.88 -12.62
CA ASP A 22 13.70 18.49 -11.43
C ASP A 22 13.52 17.50 -10.27
N ILE A 23 13.32 16.22 -10.55
CA ILE A 23 13.26 15.16 -9.53
C ILE A 23 14.67 14.89 -8.99
N THR A 24 15.68 14.86 -9.87
CA THR A 24 17.06 14.53 -9.55
C THR A 24 17.90 15.72 -9.09
N THR A 25 17.38 16.95 -9.19
CA THR A 25 18.08 18.13 -8.68
C THR A 25 18.26 17.97 -7.18
N SER A 26 19.51 18.00 -6.71
CA SER A 26 19.80 17.89 -5.29
C SER A 26 19.46 19.19 -4.55
N ILE A 27 18.80 19.04 -3.42
CA ILE A 27 18.60 20.11 -2.44
C ILE A 27 19.63 19.91 -1.35
N HIS A 28 20.41 20.96 -1.09
CA HIS A 28 21.36 21.00 0.02
C HIS A 28 20.70 21.61 1.26
N GLY A 29 20.87 20.96 2.40
CA GLY A 29 20.39 21.41 3.71
C GLY A 29 19.03 20.87 4.12
N TRP A 30 18.60 21.27 5.32
CA TRP A 30 17.33 20.84 5.90
C TRP A 30 16.15 21.53 5.22
N VAL A 31 15.15 20.74 4.82
CA VAL A 31 13.90 21.25 4.25
C VAL A 31 12.86 21.35 5.36
N ALA A 32 12.35 22.56 5.60
CA ALA A 32 11.30 22.81 6.58
C ALA A 32 9.99 22.11 6.17
N ALA A 33 9.24 21.62 7.16
CA ALA A 33 7.88 21.13 6.96
C ALA A 33 7.00 22.31 6.49
N GLY A 34 6.66 22.33 5.20
CA GLY A 34 5.80 23.35 4.59
C GLY A 34 4.33 22.90 4.59
N ARG A 35 3.65 23.05 3.44
CA ARG A 35 2.38 22.33 3.16
C ARG A 35 2.60 20.85 2.81
N ASP A 36 3.87 20.42 2.76
CA ASP A 36 4.34 19.10 2.36
C ASP A 36 5.24 18.48 3.45
N ARG A 37 5.87 17.36 3.09
CA ARG A 37 6.81 16.60 3.92
C ARG A 37 8.20 17.26 3.94
N GLY A 38 8.67 17.67 5.10
CA GLY A 38 10.04 18.16 5.32
C GLY A 38 11.01 17.08 5.79
N SER A 39 12.28 17.45 5.96
CA SER A 39 13.32 16.56 6.48
C SER A 39 13.00 16.03 7.89
N ILE A 40 12.36 16.86 8.73
CA ILE A 40 11.94 16.47 10.09
C ILE A 40 10.81 15.44 10.05
N ASP A 41 9.89 15.54 9.09
CA ASP A 41 8.79 14.59 8.96
C ASP A 41 9.28 13.21 8.53
N ILE A 42 10.25 13.15 7.61
CA ILE A 42 10.94 11.91 7.23
C ILE A 42 11.61 11.29 8.46
N LEU A 43 12.39 12.10 9.18
CA LEU A 43 13.08 11.65 10.38
C LEU A 43 12.10 11.10 11.43
N TRP A 44 11.05 11.87 11.72
CA TRP A 44 10.06 11.49 12.71
C TRP A 44 9.31 10.22 12.29
N SER A 45 8.82 10.14 11.05
CA SER A 45 8.04 8.98 10.59
C SER A 45 8.89 7.71 10.56
N SER A 46 10.13 7.78 10.08
CA SER A 46 11.03 6.63 10.01
C SER A 46 11.52 6.21 11.39
N LEU A 47 11.98 7.14 12.24
CA LEU A 47 12.46 6.81 13.59
C LEU A 47 11.34 6.29 14.48
N LEU A 48 10.16 6.89 14.44
CA LEU A 48 9.00 6.40 15.18
C LEU A 48 8.66 4.96 14.76
N THR A 49 8.68 4.69 13.46
CA THR A 49 8.43 3.34 12.93
C THR A 49 9.49 2.35 13.42
N ILE A 50 10.79 2.69 13.33
CA ILE A 50 11.88 1.84 13.83
C ILE A 50 11.74 1.57 15.32
N ILE A 51 11.53 2.62 16.13
CA ILE A 51 11.40 2.51 17.59
C ILE A 51 10.21 1.64 17.97
N LEU A 52 9.03 1.86 17.35
CA LEU A 52 7.84 1.05 17.62
C LEU A 52 8.06 -0.40 17.19
N CYS A 53 8.62 -0.62 15.99
CA CYS A 53 8.91 -1.96 15.47
C CYS A 53 9.82 -2.76 16.40
N VAL A 54 10.85 -2.12 16.95
CA VAL A 54 11.79 -2.79 17.86
C VAL A 54 11.20 -2.93 19.27
N TRP A 55 10.64 -1.85 19.83
CA TRP A 55 10.17 -1.84 21.22
C TRP A 55 8.95 -2.73 21.44
N VAL A 56 8.04 -2.78 20.47
CA VAL A 56 6.80 -3.56 20.59
C VAL A 56 7.02 -5.02 20.22
N ALA A 57 7.98 -5.32 19.32
CA ALA A 57 8.34 -6.70 19.02
C ALA A 57 9.03 -7.41 20.20
N THR A 58 9.77 -6.69 21.05
CA THR A 58 10.61 -7.30 22.08
C THR A 58 9.82 -7.77 23.29
N HIS A 59 10.03 -9.04 23.65
CA HIS A 59 9.38 -9.68 24.79
C HIS A 59 10.41 -10.37 25.70
N PRO A 60 10.79 -9.75 26.83
CA PRO A 60 11.71 -10.36 27.78
C PRO A 60 11.10 -11.60 28.46
N ASN A 61 11.98 -12.45 28.99
CA ASN A 61 11.62 -13.61 29.82
C ASN A 61 11.23 -13.17 31.25
N ALA A 62 10.80 -14.12 32.07
CA ALA A 62 10.38 -13.83 33.44
C ALA A 62 11.54 -13.29 34.28
N LEU A 63 11.22 -12.31 35.12
CA LEU A 63 12.18 -11.75 36.07
C LEU A 63 12.47 -12.74 37.21
N SER A 64 13.66 -12.64 37.78
CA SER A 64 13.97 -13.36 39.02
C SER A 64 13.10 -12.81 40.15
N PRO A 65 12.68 -13.61 41.14
CA PRO A 65 12.02 -13.12 42.35
C PRO A 65 12.83 -12.05 43.10
N LYS A 66 14.16 -12.02 42.89
CA LYS A 66 15.09 -11.06 43.51
C LYS A 66 15.25 -9.78 42.68
N ASP A 67 14.67 -9.71 41.48
CA ASP A 67 14.77 -8.56 40.58
C ASP A 67 13.79 -7.44 40.96
N LYS A 68 14.30 -6.21 40.96
CA LYS A 68 13.47 -4.99 41.01
C LYS A 68 12.85 -4.68 39.65
N TRP A 69 11.75 -3.92 39.63
CA TRP A 69 10.97 -3.56 38.43
C TRP A 69 11.82 -3.02 37.25
N TYR A 70 12.85 -2.22 37.53
CA TYR A 70 13.69 -1.61 36.49
C TYR A 70 14.57 -2.63 35.74
N HIS A 71 14.84 -3.81 36.31
CA HIS A 71 15.60 -4.85 35.61
C HIS A 71 14.82 -5.38 34.41
N GLY A 72 13.49 -5.46 34.49
CA GLY A 72 12.65 -5.81 33.35
C GLY A 72 12.68 -4.76 32.24
N VAL A 73 12.75 -3.49 32.61
CA VAL A 73 12.93 -2.39 31.64
C VAL A 73 14.29 -2.51 30.96
N PHE A 74 15.38 -2.74 31.73
CA PHE A 74 16.70 -2.95 31.14
C PHE A 74 16.75 -4.16 30.24
N ASP A 75 16.18 -5.31 30.63
CA ASP A 75 16.13 -6.50 29.77
C ASP A 75 15.39 -6.23 28.46
N LYS A 76 14.31 -5.45 28.50
CA LYS A 76 13.59 -5.03 27.30
C LYS A 76 14.43 -4.09 26.44
N VAL A 77 15.09 -3.09 27.02
CA VAL A 77 16.03 -2.20 26.32
C VAL A 77 17.14 -3.02 25.66
N ASN A 78 17.68 -4.03 26.33
CA ASN A 78 18.75 -4.85 25.78
C ASN A 78 18.30 -5.69 24.58
N LEU A 79 17.12 -6.31 24.66
CA LEU A 79 16.53 -6.97 23.49
C LEU A 79 16.26 -5.99 22.35
N ALA A 80 15.84 -4.77 22.67
CA ALA A 80 15.65 -3.71 21.67
C ALA A 80 16.99 -3.31 21.03
N MET A 81 18.07 -3.19 21.80
CA MET A 81 19.41 -2.91 21.28
C MET A 81 19.94 -4.04 20.39
N ILE A 82 19.69 -5.30 20.74
CA ILE A 82 19.99 -6.45 19.87
C ILE A 82 19.21 -6.32 18.56
N GLY A 83 17.93 -5.98 18.63
CA GLY A 83 17.07 -5.77 17.46
C GLY A 83 17.54 -4.59 16.58
N LEU A 84 18.00 -3.49 17.17
CA LEU A 84 18.60 -2.38 16.43
C LEU A 84 19.89 -2.83 15.73
N LEU A 85 20.78 -3.49 16.47
CA LEU A 85 22.04 -3.98 15.92
C LEU A 85 21.81 -4.91 14.72
N GLY A 86 20.94 -5.90 14.88
CA GLY A 86 20.56 -6.87 13.86
C GLY A 86 19.16 -7.44 14.13
N PRO A 87 18.13 -7.01 13.39
CA PRO A 87 16.79 -7.57 13.49
C PRO A 87 16.74 -9.07 13.22
N ASP A 88 17.70 -9.57 12.44
CA ASP A 88 17.94 -10.97 12.16
C ASP A 88 18.38 -11.76 13.39
N PHE A 89 19.17 -11.17 14.29
CA PHE A 89 19.48 -11.79 15.58
C PHE A 89 18.23 -11.94 16.45
N LEU A 90 17.41 -10.89 16.51
CA LEU A 90 16.17 -10.92 17.27
C LEU A 90 15.18 -11.96 16.73
N PHE A 91 15.05 -12.04 15.40
CA PHE A 91 14.25 -13.07 14.75
C PHE A 91 14.79 -14.48 15.04
N GLY A 92 16.10 -14.67 14.99
CA GLY A 92 16.77 -15.94 15.34
C GLY A 92 16.46 -16.42 16.75
N LEU A 93 16.48 -15.51 17.74
CA LEU A 93 16.05 -15.78 19.10
C LEU A 93 14.56 -16.17 19.15
N ALA A 94 13.70 -15.44 18.44
CA ALA A 94 12.26 -15.67 18.46
C ALA A 94 11.86 -17.01 17.85
N VAL A 95 12.42 -17.36 16.69
CA VAL A 95 12.14 -18.65 16.04
C VAL A 95 12.70 -19.83 16.85
N GLY A 96 13.86 -19.67 17.49
CA GLY A 96 14.42 -20.67 18.39
C GLY A 96 13.53 -20.93 19.61
N GLN A 97 12.95 -19.88 20.21
CA GLN A 97 12.00 -20.01 21.33
C GLN A 97 10.68 -20.65 20.88
N LEU A 98 10.14 -20.28 19.71
CA LEU A 98 8.95 -20.93 19.15
C LEU A 98 9.18 -22.42 18.87
N SER A 99 10.36 -22.75 18.34
CA SER A 99 10.80 -24.12 18.09
C SER A 99 10.87 -24.95 19.38
N SER A 100 11.41 -24.38 20.46
CA SER A 100 11.43 -24.97 21.81
C SER A 100 10.01 -25.25 22.33
N ALA A 101 9.13 -24.24 22.26
CA ALA A 101 7.74 -24.38 22.68
C ALA A 101 7.00 -25.47 21.88
N ARG A 102 7.27 -25.57 20.57
CA ARG A 102 6.70 -26.61 19.71
C ARG A 102 7.17 -28.01 20.08
N ARG A 103 8.45 -28.18 20.42
CA ARG A 103 9.00 -29.49 20.81
C ARG A 103 8.32 -30.01 22.07
N SER A 104 8.17 -29.19 23.09
CA SER A 104 7.44 -29.59 24.32
C SER A 104 5.98 -29.92 24.04
N VAL A 105 5.28 -29.12 23.20
CA VAL A 105 3.91 -29.43 22.77
C VAL A 105 3.81 -30.78 22.08
N LYS A 106 4.73 -31.10 21.17
CA LYS A 106 4.78 -32.42 20.53
C LYS A 106 5.07 -33.55 21.53
N GLN A 107 5.88 -33.31 22.57
CA GLN A 107 6.19 -34.31 23.61
C GLN A 107 4.94 -34.60 24.46
N PHE A 108 4.32 -33.57 25.04
CA PHE A 108 3.08 -33.73 25.82
C PHE A 108 1.90 -34.24 24.99
N GLN A 109 1.83 -33.95 23.68
CA GLN A 109 0.83 -34.54 22.79
C GLN A 109 1.03 -36.04 22.57
N LYS A 110 2.29 -36.49 22.49
CA LYS A 110 2.60 -37.93 22.39
C LYS A 110 2.26 -38.66 23.70
N ASP A 111 2.61 -38.04 24.82
CA ASP A 111 2.37 -38.58 26.15
C ASP A 111 1.10 -37.95 26.78
N SER A 112 -0.01 -37.91 26.02
CA SER A 112 -1.24 -37.20 26.40
C SER A 112 -1.89 -37.70 27.71
N HIS A 113 -1.63 -38.95 28.08
CA HIS A 113 -2.06 -39.54 29.35
C HIS A 113 -1.46 -38.82 30.58
N LEU A 114 -0.29 -38.18 30.44
CA LEU A 114 0.36 -37.41 31.51
C LEU A 114 -0.34 -36.10 31.83
N CYS A 115 -1.16 -35.57 30.91
CA CYS A 115 -1.82 -34.27 31.05
C CYS A 115 -3.18 -34.33 31.74
N CYS A 116 -3.56 -35.46 32.35
CA CYS A 116 -4.82 -35.65 33.06
C CYS A 116 -6.08 -35.21 32.25
N GLY A 117 -6.08 -35.41 30.93
CA GLY A 117 -7.17 -35.01 30.03
C GLY A 117 -7.14 -33.55 29.56
N LYS A 118 -6.23 -32.71 30.08
CA LYS A 118 -6.05 -31.31 29.65
C LYS A 118 -5.10 -31.22 28.45
N LYS A 119 -5.22 -30.16 27.63
CA LYS A 119 -4.37 -29.93 26.45
C LYS A 119 -3.17 -29.04 26.78
N TRP A 120 -1.95 -29.48 26.43
CA TRP A 120 -0.75 -28.64 26.50
C TRP A 120 -0.64 -27.70 25.29
N THR A 121 -0.60 -26.39 25.55
CA THR A 121 -0.67 -25.33 24.53
C THR A 121 0.66 -24.59 24.35
N TYR A 122 0.82 -23.87 23.23
CA TYR A 122 1.99 -23.00 23.02
C TYR A 122 2.13 -21.93 24.11
N LYS A 123 1.03 -21.37 24.61
CA LYS A 123 1.05 -20.35 25.67
C LYS A 123 1.66 -20.91 26.96
N GLN A 124 1.29 -22.13 27.34
CA GLN A 124 1.86 -22.84 28.49
C GLN A 124 3.33 -23.22 28.27
N ALA A 125 3.67 -23.71 27.08
CA ALA A 125 5.05 -24.01 26.73
C ALA A 125 5.98 -22.79 26.83
N PHE A 126 5.56 -21.64 26.25
CA PHE A 126 6.28 -20.39 26.40
C PHE A 126 6.34 -19.90 27.85
N PHE A 127 5.25 -20.06 28.62
CA PHE A 127 5.23 -19.69 30.03
C PHE A 127 6.36 -20.39 30.82
N VAL A 128 6.50 -21.70 30.65
CA VAL A 128 7.54 -22.48 31.32
C VAL A 128 8.94 -22.14 30.78
N ASP A 129 9.11 -22.10 29.45
CA ASP A 129 10.41 -21.79 28.80
C ASP A 129 10.95 -20.39 29.13
N MET A 130 10.07 -19.45 29.51
CA MET A 130 10.43 -18.11 29.99
C MET A 130 10.88 -18.08 31.46
N GLY A 131 10.79 -19.19 32.19
CA GLY A 131 11.07 -19.26 33.63
C GLY A 131 9.83 -19.03 34.50
N GLY A 132 8.63 -19.27 33.97
CA GLY A 132 7.38 -19.15 34.72
C GLY A 132 7.19 -20.18 35.82
N ILE A 133 7.97 -21.28 35.82
CA ILE A 133 7.91 -22.34 36.83
C ILE A 133 9.27 -22.55 37.48
N PHE A 134 9.29 -22.57 38.81
CA PHE A 134 10.43 -22.87 39.65
C PHE A 134 10.21 -24.21 40.36
N LEU A 135 11.19 -25.10 40.29
CA LEU A 135 11.16 -26.37 41.01
C LEU A 135 11.81 -26.20 42.37
N LYS A 136 11.08 -26.56 43.43
CA LYS A 136 11.58 -26.68 44.80
C LYS A 136 11.73 -28.15 45.17
N SER A 137 12.78 -28.43 45.93
CA SER A 137 13.03 -29.72 46.56
C SER A 137 13.74 -29.48 47.90
N SER A 138 13.86 -30.52 48.71
CA SER A 138 14.47 -30.48 50.04
C SER A 138 15.93 -30.02 50.01
N ASP A 139 16.66 -30.29 48.92
CA ASP A 139 18.04 -29.84 48.68
C ASP A 139 18.13 -28.43 48.06
N PHE A 140 17.06 -27.92 47.45
CA PHE A 140 16.98 -26.58 46.85
C PHE A 140 15.72 -25.81 47.30
N PRO A 141 15.67 -25.32 48.55
CA PRO A 141 14.48 -24.69 49.12
C PRO A 141 14.10 -23.34 48.47
N GLU A 142 15.07 -22.60 47.93
CA GLU A 142 14.81 -21.36 47.17
C GLU A 142 14.20 -21.63 45.78
N GLY A 143 14.36 -22.86 45.28
CA GLY A 143 13.98 -23.31 43.94
C GLY A 143 14.76 -22.67 42.79
N PHE A 144 14.66 -23.28 41.61
CA PHE A 144 15.30 -22.79 40.38
C PHE A 144 14.38 -22.96 39.16
N PRO A 145 14.53 -22.13 38.10
CA PRO A 145 13.66 -22.19 36.93
C PRO A 145 13.91 -23.46 36.11
N ILE A 146 12.82 -24.06 35.61
CA ILE A 146 12.86 -25.22 34.69
C ILE A 146 12.19 -24.87 33.36
N ASP A 147 12.57 -25.54 32.28
CA ASP A 147 11.93 -25.40 30.96
C ASP A 147 10.83 -26.46 30.73
N ALA A 148 10.09 -26.31 29.63
CA ALA A 148 8.95 -27.18 29.34
C ALA A 148 9.35 -28.64 29.03
N GLU A 149 10.54 -28.86 28.47
CA GLU A 149 11.03 -30.22 28.19
C GLU A 149 11.52 -30.91 29.48
N GLN A 150 12.13 -30.16 30.40
CA GLN A 150 12.48 -30.63 31.75
C GLN A 150 11.23 -30.95 32.58
N LEU A 151 10.21 -30.10 32.53
CA LEU A 151 8.91 -30.38 33.18
C LEU A 151 8.28 -31.67 32.63
N HIS A 152 8.29 -31.86 31.31
CA HIS A 152 7.82 -33.09 30.69
C HIS A 152 8.55 -34.33 31.22
N TYR A 153 9.89 -34.26 31.33
CA TYR A 153 10.69 -35.35 31.88
C TYR A 153 10.31 -35.67 33.34
N LEU A 154 10.16 -34.65 34.19
CA LEU A 154 9.80 -34.82 35.60
C LEU A 154 8.42 -35.45 35.78
N VAL A 155 7.43 -35.01 34.98
CA VAL A 155 6.06 -35.57 35.03
C VAL A 155 6.05 -37.00 34.48
N LYS A 156 6.74 -37.25 33.36
CA LYS A 156 6.81 -38.57 32.71
C LYS A 156 7.39 -39.65 33.62
N HIS A 157 8.38 -39.30 34.43
CA HIS A 157 9.01 -40.22 35.36
C HIS A 157 8.42 -40.14 36.78
N GLY A 158 7.34 -39.38 36.98
CA GLY A 158 6.59 -39.35 38.22
C GLY A 158 7.25 -38.60 39.37
N PHE A 159 8.28 -37.78 39.12
CA PHE A 159 8.95 -36.98 40.16
C PHE A 159 8.14 -35.76 40.60
N VAL A 160 7.26 -35.26 39.73
CA VAL A 160 6.38 -34.12 39.97
C VAL A 160 4.99 -34.44 39.41
N GLU A 161 3.93 -33.93 40.05
CA GLU A 161 2.58 -34.00 39.49
C GLU A 161 2.41 -33.04 38.32
N PHE A 162 1.54 -33.38 37.36
CA PHE A 162 1.25 -32.43 36.29
C PHE A 162 0.66 -31.15 36.90
N PRO A 163 1.33 -29.99 36.75
CA PRO A 163 0.90 -28.76 37.40
C PRO A 163 -0.45 -28.32 36.83
N ASP A 164 -1.36 -27.85 37.70
CA ASP A 164 -2.63 -27.29 37.24
C ASP A 164 -2.42 -25.91 36.61
N MET A 165 -2.11 -25.92 35.31
CA MET A 165 -1.80 -24.71 34.53
C MET A 165 -3.00 -23.76 34.40
N GLU A 166 -4.23 -24.20 34.69
CA GLU A 166 -5.45 -23.36 34.58
C GLU A 166 -5.66 -22.51 35.85
N SER A 167 -5.38 -23.04 37.04
CA SER A 167 -5.41 -22.27 38.28
C SER A 167 -4.20 -21.35 38.44
N MET A 168 -3.10 -21.63 37.73
CA MET A 168 -1.94 -20.74 37.61
C MET A 168 -2.24 -19.56 36.70
N ASP A 169 -3.24 -18.72 37.01
CA ASP A 169 -3.72 -17.52 36.26
C ASP A 169 -2.66 -16.92 35.29
N ILE A 170 -2.56 -17.52 34.09
CA ILE A 170 -1.55 -17.14 33.09
C ILE A 170 -2.10 -15.89 32.43
N ALA A 171 -1.84 -14.75 33.07
CA ALA A 171 -2.34 -13.45 32.68
C ALA A 171 -2.32 -13.30 31.16
N GLU A 172 -3.50 -13.04 30.60
CA GLU A 172 -3.58 -12.54 29.23
C GLU A 172 -2.87 -11.20 29.17
N ARG A 173 -2.25 -10.94 28.01
CA ARG A 173 -1.48 -9.72 27.82
C ARG A 173 -2.39 -8.51 28.10
N ASN A 174 -1.87 -7.53 28.82
CA ASN A 174 -2.61 -6.33 29.20
C ASN A 174 -3.27 -5.68 27.97
N THR A 175 -4.42 -5.04 28.14
CA THR A 175 -5.11 -4.28 27.09
C THR A 175 -4.19 -3.21 26.49
N VAL A 176 -3.32 -2.61 27.31
CA VAL A 176 -2.30 -1.63 26.87
C VAL A 176 -1.27 -2.24 25.91
N ASP A 177 -0.82 -3.48 26.15
CA ASP A 177 0.10 -4.18 25.27
C ASP A 177 -0.57 -4.53 23.93
N THR A 178 -1.85 -4.93 24.00
CA THR A 178 -2.65 -5.23 22.80
C THR A 178 -2.87 -3.97 21.96
N LEU A 179 -3.22 -2.85 22.59
CA LEU A 179 -3.39 -1.56 21.91
C LEU A 179 -2.08 -1.07 21.27
N SER A 180 -0.95 -1.15 22.00
CA SER A 180 0.36 -0.73 21.49
C SER A 180 0.76 -1.49 20.21
N ARG A 181 0.35 -2.77 20.10
CA ARG A 181 0.58 -3.59 18.91
C ARG A 181 -0.31 -3.24 17.76
N LEU A 182 -1.60 -3.00 17.99
CA LEU A 182 -2.50 -2.54 16.94
C LEU A 182 -2.01 -1.21 16.36
N ILE A 183 -1.57 -0.29 17.21
CA ILE A 183 -0.95 0.98 16.80
C ILE A 183 0.33 0.72 16.00
N THR A 184 1.20 -0.18 16.46
CA THR A 184 2.46 -0.49 15.76
C THR A 184 2.22 -1.16 14.40
N LEU A 185 1.28 -2.10 14.32
CA LEU A 185 0.90 -2.74 13.05
C LEU A 185 0.27 -1.74 12.10
N TRP A 186 -0.59 -0.85 12.59
CA TRP A 186 -1.16 0.24 11.81
C TRP A 186 -0.07 1.17 11.29
N GLN A 187 0.83 1.64 12.15
CA GLN A 187 1.94 2.52 11.79
C GLN A 187 2.84 1.87 10.73
N ALA A 188 3.22 0.60 10.94
CA ALA A 188 4.06 -0.14 10.02
C ALA A 188 3.38 -0.37 8.66
N LEU A 189 2.08 -0.71 8.65
CA LEU A 189 1.29 -0.88 7.44
C LEU A 189 1.12 0.46 6.70
N TRP A 190 0.78 1.53 7.41
CA TRP A 190 0.63 2.87 6.85
C TRP A 190 1.94 3.37 6.24
N PHE A 191 3.06 3.20 6.96
CA PHE A 191 4.40 3.52 6.46
C PHE A 191 4.72 2.73 5.19
N PHE A 192 4.50 1.40 5.21
CA PHE A 192 4.72 0.55 4.04
C PHE A 192 3.88 0.97 2.82
N ILE A 193 2.59 1.25 3.00
CA ILE A 193 1.70 1.72 1.94
C ILE A 193 2.19 3.06 1.38
N THR A 194 2.58 3.99 2.25
CA THR A 194 3.09 5.31 1.86
C THR A 194 4.34 5.18 1.00
N GLU A 195 5.32 4.36 1.42
CA GLU A 195 6.55 4.17 0.65
C GLU A 195 6.33 3.39 -0.66
N MET A 196 5.42 2.41 -0.67
CA MET A 196 5.07 1.67 -1.90
C MET A 196 4.36 2.57 -2.92
N ASP A 197 3.50 3.48 -2.47
CA ASP A 197 2.89 4.48 -3.36
C ASP A 197 3.95 5.41 -3.96
N ARG A 198 4.96 5.83 -3.18
CA ARG A 198 6.08 6.63 -3.69
C ARG A 198 6.87 5.89 -4.78
N VAL A 199 7.24 4.63 -4.52
CA VAL A 199 7.95 3.79 -5.50
C VAL A 199 7.11 3.60 -6.76
N ARG A 200 5.82 3.32 -6.63
CA ARG A 200 4.89 3.19 -7.76
C ARG A 200 4.80 4.47 -8.60
N ASN A 201 4.89 5.63 -7.95
CA ASN A 201 4.85 6.93 -8.59
C ASN A 201 6.21 7.41 -9.14
N GLY A 202 7.26 6.60 -9.01
CA GLY A 202 8.61 6.93 -9.49
C GLY A 202 9.33 7.99 -8.65
N LEU A 203 8.91 8.18 -7.39
CA LEU A 203 9.55 9.11 -6.46
C LEU A 203 10.68 8.40 -5.69
N PRO A 204 11.82 9.07 -5.47
CA PRO A 204 12.90 8.52 -4.68
C PRO A 204 12.51 8.38 -3.19
N ILE A 205 13.15 7.41 -2.53
CA ILE A 205 13.09 7.17 -1.08
C ILE A 205 14.50 7.35 -0.50
N THR A 206 14.59 7.76 0.75
CA THR A 206 15.84 7.95 1.49
C THR A 206 16.41 6.63 2.02
N ALA A 207 17.69 6.63 2.38
CA ALA A 207 18.33 5.51 3.09
C ALA A 207 17.62 5.19 4.42
N LEU A 208 17.25 6.22 5.18
CA LEU A 208 16.53 6.08 6.46
C LEU A 208 15.16 5.40 6.30
N GLU A 209 14.41 5.75 5.25
CA GLU A 209 13.13 5.10 4.95
C GLU A 209 13.32 3.64 4.55
N LEU A 210 14.36 3.33 3.78
CA LEU A 210 14.73 1.95 3.45
C LEU A 210 15.08 1.15 4.70
N THR A 211 15.84 1.74 5.63
CA THR A 211 16.10 1.15 6.95
C THR A 211 14.79 0.88 7.69
N ALA A 212 13.87 1.84 7.77
CA ALA A 212 12.57 1.65 8.44
C ALA A 212 11.70 0.55 7.79
N LEU A 213 11.72 0.41 6.45
CA LEU A 213 11.07 -0.69 5.74
C LEU A 213 11.66 -2.05 6.12
N SER A 214 13.00 -2.14 6.25
CA SER A 214 13.67 -3.38 6.68
C SER A 214 13.26 -3.80 8.10
N PHE A 215 13.11 -2.83 9.02
CA PHE A 215 12.63 -3.07 10.39
C PHE A 215 11.16 -3.49 10.42
N THR A 216 10.32 -2.91 9.56
CA THR A 216 8.92 -3.29 9.42
C THR A 216 8.79 -4.76 9.02
N PHE A 217 9.56 -5.19 8.02
CA PHE A 217 9.61 -6.59 7.59
C PHE A 217 10.06 -7.53 8.72
N ALA A 218 11.11 -7.17 9.45
CA ALA A 218 11.63 -7.99 10.55
C ALA A 218 10.73 -8.04 11.78
N MET A 219 10.03 -6.94 12.07
CA MET A 219 9.06 -6.89 13.16
C MET A 219 7.93 -7.89 12.92
N VAL A 220 7.35 -7.93 11.72
CA VAL A 220 6.24 -8.85 11.41
C VAL A 220 6.67 -10.30 11.61
N ALA A 221 7.85 -10.67 11.10
CA ALA A 221 8.38 -12.03 11.25
C ALA A 221 8.62 -12.40 12.73
N THR A 222 9.25 -11.51 13.50
CA THR A 222 9.53 -11.70 14.93
C THR A 222 8.24 -11.77 15.75
N PHE A 223 7.27 -10.91 15.43
CA PHE A 223 5.97 -10.84 16.08
C PHE A 223 5.18 -12.15 15.91
N ILE A 224 5.16 -12.73 14.71
CA ILE A 224 4.52 -14.03 14.45
C ILE A 224 5.13 -15.10 15.37
N CYS A 225 6.46 -15.12 15.51
CA CYS A 225 7.14 -16.11 16.35
C CYS A 225 6.80 -15.97 17.84
N TRP A 226 6.71 -14.74 18.35
CA TRP A 226 6.40 -14.47 19.75
C TRP A 226 4.92 -14.22 20.04
N TYR A 227 4.03 -14.37 19.06
CA TYR A 227 2.60 -14.20 19.27
C TYR A 227 2.03 -15.02 20.45
N PRO A 228 2.44 -16.29 20.70
CA PRO A 228 1.89 -17.07 21.81
C PRO A 228 2.47 -16.74 23.20
N LYS A 229 3.48 -15.86 23.30
CA LYS A 229 4.27 -15.62 24.53
C LYS A 229 3.46 -14.85 25.61
N PRO A 230 3.13 -15.43 26.78
CA PRO A 230 2.30 -14.74 27.77
C PRO A 230 3.03 -13.59 28.49
N ALA A 231 2.28 -12.74 29.20
CA ALA A 231 2.87 -11.75 30.12
C ALA A 231 3.16 -12.44 31.47
N ILE A 232 4.40 -12.33 31.97
CA ILE A 232 4.80 -12.94 33.24
C ILE A 232 5.38 -11.86 34.14
N SER A 233 4.78 -11.68 35.32
CA SER A 233 5.32 -10.75 36.34
C SER A 233 6.16 -11.48 37.39
N TYR A 234 5.79 -12.72 37.76
CA TYR A 234 6.50 -13.51 38.77
C TYR A 234 6.40 -15.02 38.48
N PRO A 235 7.43 -15.82 38.84
CA PRO A 235 7.38 -17.26 38.70
C PRO A 235 6.41 -17.93 39.69
N ARG A 236 5.97 -19.14 39.34
CA ARG A 236 5.19 -20.04 40.18
C ARG A 236 6.08 -21.18 40.67
N TYR A 237 5.79 -21.71 41.85
CA TYR A 237 6.58 -22.78 42.45
C TYR A 237 5.85 -24.11 42.34
N ILE A 238 6.59 -25.15 42.00
CA ILE A 238 6.17 -26.54 42.06
C ILE A 238 7.16 -27.31 42.94
N GLU A 239 6.68 -28.34 43.61
CA GLU A 239 7.48 -29.14 44.54
C GLU A 239 7.64 -30.56 44.02
N THR A 240 8.78 -31.19 44.30
CA THR A 240 8.95 -32.63 44.04
C THR A 240 8.04 -33.44 44.94
N LYS A 241 7.59 -34.61 44.46
CA LYS A 241 6.70 -35.50 45.22
C LYS A 241 7.36 -35.97 46.52
N VAL A 242 6.52 -36.23 47.51
CA VAL A 242 6.88 -36.95 48.73
C VAL A 242 6.63 -38.44 48.48
N LEU A 243 7.70 -39.24 48.54
CA LEU A 243 7.65 -40.70 48.44
C LEU A 243 8.18 -41.26 49.77
N ASP A 244 7.44 -42.17 50.40
CA ASP A 244 7.84 -42.79 51.67
C ASP A 244 8.20 -41.78 52.78
N GLU A 245 7.35 -40.76 52.99
CA GLU A 245 7.51 -39.67 53.97
C GLU A 245 8.70 -38.71 53.73
N GLU A 246 9.52 -38.93 52.69
CA GLU A 246 10.61 -38.03 52.29
C GLU A 246 10.37 -37.39 50.92
N GLN A 247 10.69 -36.09 50.79
CA GLN A 247 10.61 -35.39 49.53
C GLN A 247 11.77 -35.80 48.61
N VAL A 248 11.46 -36.16 47.36
CA VAL A 248 12.46 -36.56 46.36
C VAL A 248 13.47 -35.43 46.13
N THR A 249 14.75 -35.72 46.38
CA THR A 249 15.89 -34.80 46.17
C THR A 249 16.30 -34.73 44.70
N LEU A 250 16.93 -33.64 44.26
CA LEU A 250 17.44 -33.53 42.89
C LEU A 250 18.62 -34.48 42.64
N ASP A 251 19.39 -34.79 43.67
CA ASP A 251 20.43 -35.83 43.60
C ASP A 251 19.85 -37.22 43.30
N GLN A 252 18.69 -37.56 43.86
CA GLN A 252 17.95 -38.79 43.50
C GLN A 252 17.48 -38.76 42.04
N ILE A 253 16.95 -37.62 41.57
CA ILE A 253 16.51 -37.46 40.17
C ILE A 253 17.70 -37.59 39.20
N ARG A 254 18.85 -36.98 39.50
CA ARG A 254 20.08 -37.11 38.69
C ARG A 254 20.64 -38.53 38.71
N SER A 255 20.57 -39.21 39.86
CA SER A 255 20.99 -40.62 39.99
C SER A 255 20.09 -41.56 39.18
N PHE A 256 18.77 -41.32 39.19
CA PHE A 256 17.83 -42.02 38.32
C PHE A 256 18.13 -41.76 36.85
N ALA A 257 18.38 -40.50 36.48
CA ALA A 257 18.71 -40.15 35.10
C ALA A 257 19.98 -40.88 34.64
N ARG A 258 21.05 -40.93 35.45
CA ARG A 258 22.28 -41.68 35.13
C ARG A 258 22.06 -43.17 34.93
N SER A 259 21.17 -43.78 35.69
CA SER A 259 20.96 -45.23 35.63
C SER A 259 19.99 -45.65 34.52
N HIS A 260 19.01 -44.82 34.16
CA HIS A 260 17.89 -45.23 33.30
C HIS A 260 17.81 -44.50 31.96
N THR A 261 18.10 -43.19 31.90
CA THR A 261 17.77 -42.36 30.73
C THR A 261 18.99 -41.72 30.07
N HIS A 262 19.94 -41.24 30.86
CA HIS A 262 21.14 -40.51 30.45
C HIS A 262 22.41 -41.09 31.11
N PRO A 263 22.92 -42.25 30.64
CA PRO A 263 24.13 -42.88 31.22
C PRO A 263 25.39 -42.00 31.20
N GLN A 264 25.44 -41.00 30.32
CA GLN A 264 26.57 -40.09 30.14
C GLN A 264 26.45 -38.78 30.94
N LEU A 265 25.47 -38.66 31.86
CA LEU A 265 25.23 -37.43 32.63
C LEU A 265 26.44 -37.11 33.54
N PRO A 266 27.06 -35.92 33.44
CA PRO A 266 28.22 -35.56 34.25
C PRO A 266 27.89 -35.52 35.75
N ILE A 267 28.91 -35.74 36.60
CA ILE A 267 28.75 -35.73 38.06
C ILE A 267 28.33 -34.34 38.55
N THR A 268 29.13 -33.35 38.20
CA THR A 268 28.95 -31.93 38.49
C THR A 268 27.98 -31.28 37.48
N TRP A 269 27.19 -30.32 37.96
CA TRP A 269 26.38 -29.42 37.14
C TRP A 269 26.91 -27.99 37.27
N HIS A 270 26.58 -27.12 36.31
CA HIS A 270 27.15 -25.76 36.22
C HIS A 270 26.14 -24.61 36.23
N ARG A 271 24.84 -24.87 35.96
CA ARG A 271 23.84 -23.79 35.81
C ARG A 271 22.59 -24.11 36.62
N THR A 272 21.96 -25.23 36.29
CA THR A 272 20.90 -25.86 37.06
C THR A 272 21.12 -27.37 37.10
N PRO A 273 20.64 -28.07 38.16
CA PRO A 273 20.80 -29.52 38.28
C PRO A 273 20.16 -30.34 37.16
N LEU A 274 19.28 -29.76 36.33
CA LEU A 274 18.54 -30.45 35.27
C LEU A 274 19.03 -30.12 33.85
N ASP A 275 20.01 -29.24 33.67
CA ASP A 275 20.45 -28.80 32.33
C ASP A 275 21.03 -29.92 31.46
N ASP A 276 21.66 -30.91 32.08
CA ASP A 276 22.29 -32.03 31.38
C ASP A 276 21.28 -33.11 30.95
N ILE A 277 20.11 -33.16 31.61
CA ILE A 277 19.02 -34.12 31.31
C ILE A 277 18.31 -33.72 30.01
N THR A 278 18.34 -32.44 29.67
CA THR A 278 17.79 -31.92 28.42
C THR A 278 18.83 -30.99 27.79
N PRO A 279 19.88 -31.54 27.16
CA PRO A 279 21.07 -30.78 26.81
C PRO A 279 20.70 -29.58 25.93
N ARG A 280 20.83 -28.39 26.52
CA ARG A 280 20.43 -27.09 25.95
C ARG A 280 21.41 -26.55 24.91
N ILE A 281 22.54 -27.22 24.72
CA ILE A 281 23.74 -26.53 24.24
C ILE A 281 23.80 -26.57 22.73
N PHE A 282 23.33 -25.46 22.18
CA PHE A 282 23.50 -25.09 20.81
C PHE A 282 24.80 -24.28 20.69
N ARG A 283 25.73 -24.67 19.80
CA ARG A 283 27.06 -24.03 19.74
C ARG A 283 27.02 -22.52 19.51
N ILE A 284 25.98 -22.02 18.85
CA ILE A 284 25.79 -20.58 18.64
C ILE A 284 25.45 -19.86 19.95
N ASP A 285 24.73 -20.51 20.88
CA ASP A 285 24.54 -19.98 22.23
C ASP A 285 25.85 -19.89 23.00
N ALA A 286 26.73 -20.90 22.85
CA ALA A 286 28.07 -20.87 23.46
C ALA A 286 28.91 -19.72 22.90
N TYR A 287 28.86 -19.46 21.59
CA TYR A 287 29.54 -18.33 20.96
C TYR A 287 28.97 -16.99 21.45
N TRP A 288 27.64 -16.88 21.55
CA TRP A 288 26.96 -15.70 22.08
C TRP A 288 27.35 -15.41 23.54
N CYS A 289 27.34 -16.45 24.39
CA CYS A 289 27.76 -16.36 25.79
C CYS A 289 29.23 -15.94 25.91
N PHE A 290 30.11 -16.46 25.04
CA PHE A 290 31.51 -16.07 24.99
C PHE A 290 31.67 -14.56 24.76
N TYR A 291 30.94 -13.99 23.79
CA TYR A 291 31.00 -12.55 23.49
C TYR A 291 30.42 -11.69 24.61
N LYS A 292 29.29 -12.10 25.19
CA LYS A 292 28.68 -11.42 26.34
C LYS A 292 29.65 -11.33 27.51
N ARG A 293 30.29 -12.46 27.82
CA ARG A 293 31.27 -12.54 28.90
C ARG A 293 32.52 -11.72 28.63
N LEU A 294 32.98 -11.68 27.39
CA LEU A 294 34.08 -10.81 26.98
C LEU A 294 33.73 -9.33 27.20
N GLY A 295 32.50 -8.91 26.85
CA GLY A 295 31.99 -7.57 27.13
C GLY A 295 31.98 -7.24 28.62
N ASP A 296 31.46 -8.16 29.44
CA ASP A 296 31.45 -8.02 30.91
C ASP A 296 32.86 -7.87 31.49
N MET A 297 33.84 -8.61 30.96
CA MET A 297 35.25 -8.50 31.36
C MET A 297 35.87 -7.15 30.99
N MET A 298 35.38 -6.52 29.92
CA MET A 298 35.81 -5.18 29.48
C MET A 298 35.03 -4.05 30.18
N HIS A 299 34.18 -4.37 31.17
CA HIS A 299 33.27 -3.41 31.83
C HIS A 299 32.29 -2.71 30.88
N ILE A 300 32.07 -3.27 29.70
CA ILE A 300 31.03 -2.85 28.78
C ILE A 300 29.84 -3.74 29.13
N HIS A 301 28.85 -3.19 29.84
CA HIS A 301 27.62 -3.91 30.20
C HIS A 301 26.44 -3.45 29.33
N PRO A 302 26.44 -3.73 28.00
CA PRO A 302 25.32 -3.39 27.14
C PRO A 302 24.17 -4.39 27.28
N TYR A 303 24.27 -5.35 28.21
CA TYR A 303 23.33 -6.46 28.40
C TYR A 303 22.79 -6.45 29.82
N GLY A 304 21.66 -7.15 30.04
CA GLY A 304 20.86 -7.08 31.27
C GLY A 304 21.60 -7.55 32.51
N ARG A 305 20.90 -7.61 33.65
CA ARG A 305 21.49 -8.08 34.92
C ARG A 305 22.31 -9.37 34.66
N PRO A 306 23.65 -9.35 34.85
CA PRO A 306 24.45 -10.55 34.65
C PRO A 306 24.06 -11.58 35.70
N ILE A 307 23.91 -12.84 35.29
CA ILE A 307 23.65 -13.94 36.21
C ILE A 307 24.97 -14.24 36.92
N LYS A 308 25.03 -13.92 38.21
CA LYS A 308 26.25 -13.99 39.04
C LYS A 308 26.29 -15.20 39.98
N LYS A 309 25.24 -16.03 40.03
CA LYS A 309 25.11 -17.15 40.99
C LYS A 309 25.38 -18.49 40.33
N GLU A 310 25.98 -19.41 41.10
CA GLU A 310 26.21 -20.82 40.75
C GLU A 310 24.91 -21.55 40.35
N LEU A 311 23.79 -21.16 40.96
CA LEU A 311 22.45 -21.60 40.56
C LEU A 311 21.72 -20.45 39.84
N TRP A 312 21.31 -20.69 38.60
CA TRP A 312 20.54 -19.71 37.82
C TRP A 312 19.22 -19.36 38.52
N ASP A 313 18.97 -18.07 38.72
CA ASP A 313 17.78 -17.53 39.38
C ASP A 313 16.73 -17.00 38.38
N ARG A 314 17.00 -17.13 37.07
CA ARG A 314 16.10 -16.83 35.93
C ARG A 314 16.73 -17.33 34.61
N PHE A 315 15.93 -17.42 33.53
CA PHE A 315 16.46 -17.62 32.19
C PHE A 315 16.76 -16.28 31.49
N PRO A 316 17.99 -16.05 30.98
CA PRO A 316 18.26 -14.90 30.14
C PRO A 316 17.30 -14.82 28.94
N SER A 317 16.94 -13.60 28.54
CA SER A 317 16.02 -13.40 27.42
C SER A 317 16.65 -13.68 26.05
N ASP A 318 17.97 -13.64 25.99
CA ASP A 318 18.83 -13.74 24.80
C ASP A 318 19.46 -15.13 24.61
N ILE A 319 18.84 -16.18 25.16
CA ILE A 319 19.29 -17.58 24.96
C ILE A 319 18.96 -18.04 23.54
N TRP A 320 19.98 -18.52 22.83
CA TRP A 320 19.82 -19.11 21.50
C TRP A 320 19.40 -20.57 21.60
N ARG A 321 18.32 -20.94 20.88
CA ARG A 321 17.78 -22.30 20.87
C ARG A 321 17.76 -22.87 19.44
N PRO A 322 17.91 -24.19 19.28
CA PRO A 322 17.92 -24.84 17.96
C PRO A 322 16.54 -24.82 17.29
N MET A 323 16.52 -24.75 15.97
CA MET A 323 15.30 -24.62 15.16
C MET A 323 14.85 -25.98 14.61
N GLU A 324 13.54 -26.24 14.59
CA GLU A 324 13.00 -27.41 13.90
C GLU A 324 13.01 -27.21 12.37
N LEU A 325 13.26 -28.29 11.63
CA LEU A 325 13.36 -28.32 10.16
C LEU A 325 12.21 -27.61 9.44
N MET A 326 11.00 -27.66 9.98
CA MET A 326 9.83 -27.04 9.36
C MET A 326 9.86 -25.51 9.31
N TYR A 327 10.67 -24.85 10.14
CA TYR A 327 10.82 -23.40 10.14
C TYR A 327 11.96 -22.94 9.23
N TYR A 328 12.70 -23.85 8.58
CA TYR A 328 13.79 -23.53 7.65
C TYR A 328 13.31 -22.68 6.46
N PRO A 329 12.16 -22.96 5.81
CA PRO A 329 11.66 -22.11 4.73
C PRO A 329 11.35 -20.69 5.21
N LEU A 330 10.72 -20.55 6.39
CA LEU A 330 10.40 -19.26 6.98
C LEU A 330 11.67 -18.46 7.29
N GLY A 331 12.68 -19.10 7.88
CA GLY A 331 13.97 -18.48 8.12
C GLY A 331 14.70 -18.09 6.83
N GLY A 332 14.62 -18.92 5.78
CA GLY A 332 15.19 -18.63 4.47
C GLY A 332 14.58 -17.40 3.81
N VAL A 333 13.24 -17.31 3.78
CA VAL A 333 12.53 -16.14 3.23
C VAL A 333 12.89 -14.87 3.99
N PHE A 334 12.93 -14.95 5.32
CA PHE A 334 13.27 -13.81 6.16
C PHE A 334 14.72 -13.36 5.91
N ILE A 335 15.69 -14.26 5.96
CA ILE A 335 17.11 -13.90 5.80
C ILE A 335 17.38 -13.36 4.40
N VAL A 336 16.82 -13.99 3.35
CA VAL A 336 16.97 -13.49 1.97
C VAL A 336 16.32 -12.11 1.83
N GLY A 337 15.09 -11.93 2.32
CA GLY A 337 14.40 -10.63 2.26
C GLY A 337 15.17 -9.53 2.99
N PHE A 338 15.65 -9.81 4.22
CA PHE A 338 16.42 -8.85 5.00
C PHE A 338 17.80 -8.55 4.39
N SER A 339 18.51 -9.57 3.89
CA SER A 339 19.83 -9.41 3.27
C SER A 339 19.81 -8.61 1.97
N VAL A 340 18.73 -8.72 1.19
CA VAL A 340 18.54 -7.95 -0.06
C VAL A 340 18.02 -6.54 0.18
N SER A 341 17.43 -6.25 1.35
CA SER A 341 16.80 -4.93 1.61
C SER A 341 17.75 -3.74 1.37
N PHE A 342 18.98 -3.79 1.90
CA PHE A 342 19.98 -2.72 1.71
C PHE A 342 20.57 -2.67 0.29
N MET A 343 20.43 -3.76 -0.49
CA MET A 343 20.82 -3.78 -1.90
C MET A 343 19.87 -2.96 -2.78
N ILE A 344 18.64 -2.70 -2.33
CA ILE A 344 17.71 -1.79 -3.02
C ILE A 344 18.31 -0.38 -3.14
N GLY A 345 19.10 0.03 -2.14
CA GLY A 345 19.83 1.30 -2.10
C GLY A 345 21.03 1.41 -3.06
N TRP A 346 21.30 0.41 -3.90
CA TRP A 346 22.52 0.35 -4.72
C TRP A 346 22.72 1.56 -5.64
N ASN A 347 21.61 2.11 -6.15
CA ASN A 347 21.57 3.24 -7.08
C ASN A 347 21.02 4.51 -6.43
N PHE A 348 20.96 4.59 -5.09
CA PHE A 348 20.56 5.82 -4.42
C PHE A 348 21.58 6.92 -4.72
N GLN A 349 21.09 8.16 -4.77
CA GLN A 349 21.90 9.35 -4.90
C GLN A 349 22.46 9.69 -3.53
N PHE A 350 23.77 9.57 -3.38
CA PHE A 350 24.50 9.98 -2.18
C PHE A 350 25.23 11.30 -2.45
N PRO A 351 25.52 12.10 -1.41
CA PRO A 351 26.16 13.41 -1.58
C PRO A 351 27.56 13.32 -2.20
N THR A 352 28.28 12.21 -1.96
CA THR A 352 29.59 11.96 -2.57
C THR A 352 29.67 10.56 -3.21
N PRO A 353 30.50 10.40 -4.27
CA PRO A 353 30.78 9.08 -4.85
C PRO A 353 31.43 8.11 -3.84
N THR A 354 32.17 8.65 -2.87
CA THR A 354 32.80 7.87 -1.79
C THR A 354 31.74 7.27 -0.86
N GLU A 355 30.74 8.04 -0.44
CA GLU A 355 29.62 7.54 0.37
C GLU A 355 28.83 6.47 -0.39
N GLN A 356 28.57 6.67 -1.68
CA GLN A 356 27.91 5.65 -2.50
C GLN A 356 28.74 4.36 -2.59
N LEU A 357 30.07 4.46 -2.73
CA LEU A 357 30.95 3.29 -2.75
C LEU A 357 30.96 2.57 -1.40
N ILE A 358 31.06 3.30 -0.28
CA ILE A 358 31.04 2.71 1.05
C ILE A 358 29.69 2.04 1.32
N TRP A 359 28.58 2.64 0.90
CA TRP A 359 27.25 2.01 0.97
C TRP A 359 27.22 0.68 0.23
N ARG A 360 27.70 0.63 -1.02
CA ARG A 360 27.74 -0.60 -1.82
C ARG A 360 28.61 -1.69 -1.18
N LEU A 361 29.76 -1.32 -0.63
CA LEU A 361 30.64 -2.24 0.09
C LEU A 361 29.96 -2.76 1.36
N ALA A 362 29.35 -1.88 2.14
CA ALA A 362 28.64 -2.23 3.37
C ALA A 362 27.41 -3.12 3.10
N ALA A 363 26.59 -2.80 2.08
CA ALA A 363 25.45 -3.60 1.66
C ALA A 363 25.85 -4.99 1.17
N SER A 364 26.91 -5.08 0.36
CA SER A 364 27.45 -6.36 -0.11
C SER A 364 27.95 -7.21 1.05
N TYR A 365 28.69 -6.61 1.98
CA TYR A 365 29.20 -7.31 3.15
C TYR A 365 28.09 -7.75 4.11
N HIS A 366 27.09 -6.89 4.34
CA HIS A 366 25.92 -7.22 5.14
C HIS A 366 25.17 -8.42 4.55
N MET A 367 24.93 -8.42 3.24
CA MET A 367 24.31 -9.56 2.56
C MET A 367 25.14 -10.84 2.70
N PHE A 368 26.46 -10.76 2.49
CA PHE A 368 27.37 -11.88 2.70
C PHE A 368 27.29 -12.41 4.14
N PHE A 369 27.32 -11.52 5.14
CA PHE A 369 27.25 -11.91 6.55
C PHE A 369 25.94 -12.61 6.90
N CYS A 370 24.80 -12.08 6.48
CA CYS A 370 23.50 -12.69 6.75
C CYS A 370 23.40 -14.09 6.12
N LEU A 371 23.88 -14.26 4.88
CA LEU A 371 23.89 -15.56 4.21
C LEU A 371 24.89 -16.55 4.83
N TYR A 372 26.08 -16.08 5.19
CA TYR A 372 27.08 -16.87 5.93
C TYR A 372 26.54 -17.31 7.30
N GLY A 373 25.93 -16.39 8.04
CA GLY A 373 25.30 -16.66 9.33
C GLY A 373 24.18 -17.68 9.21
N ALA A 374 23.32 -17.57 8.18
CA ALA A 374 22.28 -18.55 7.89
C ALA A 374 22.85 -19.94 7.62
N PHE A 375 23.86 -20.02 6.75
CA PHE A 375 24.53 -21.29 6.43
C PHE A 375 25.18 -21.91 7.67
N HIS A 376 25.92 -21.11 8.43
CA HIS A 376 26.57 -21.55 9.66
C HIS A 376 25.55 -22.03 10.70
N TRP A 377 24.43 -21.32 10.84
CA TRP A 377 23.34 -21.70 11.74
C TRP A 377 22.65 -22.99 11.30
N LEU A 378 22.36 -23.15 10.01
CA LEU A 378 21.83 -24.40 9.45
C LEU A 378 22.79 -25.58 9.66
N TYR A 379 24.09 -25.36 9.47
CA TYR A 379 25.12 -26.37 9.68
C TYR A 379 25.16 -26.84 11.14
N GLU A 380 25.17 -25.91 12.09
CA GLU A 380 25.18 -26.23 13.52
C GLU A 380 23.86 -26.87 13.99
N ASP A 381 22.72 -26.42 13.45
CA ASP A 381 21.42 -27.00 13.76
C ASP A 381 21.32 -28.46 13.27
N GLN A 382 21.76 -28.74 12.04
CA GLN A 382 21.84 -30.12 11.53
C GLN A 382 22.80 -31.00 12.33
N LYS A 383 23.92 -30.44 12.80
CA LYS A 383 24.87 -31.17 13.65
C LYS A 383 24.23 -31.49 15.01
N TRP A 384 23.50 -30.55 15.59
CA TRP A 384 22.77 -30.73 16.83
C TRP A 384 21.68 -31.80 16.69
N HIS A 385 20.85 -31.76 15.64
CA HIS A 385 19.82 -32.80 15.41
C HIS A 385 20.44 -34.19 15.21
N ARG A 386 21.59 -34.28 14.53
CA ARG A 386 22.35 -35.53 14.39
C ARG A 386 22.87 -36.05 15.73
N ALA A 387 23.40 -35.17 16.58
CA ALA A 387 23.85 -35.52 17.93
C ALA A 387 22.68 -35.99 18.81
N GLN A 388 21.54 -35.31 18.78
CA GLN A 388 20.34 -35.74 19.51
C GLN A 388 19.80 -37.08 19.04
N LYS A 389 19.79 -37.36 17.72
CA LYS A 389 19.41 -38.68 17.20
C LYS A 389 20.34 -39.78 17.69
N ARG A 390 21.65 -39.52 17.78
CA ARG A 390 22.62 -40.46 18.35
C ARG A 390 22.35 -40.71 19.83
N LEU A 391 22.11 -39.66 20.62
CA LEU A 391 21.78 -39.79 22.04
C LEU A 391 20.48 -40.58 22.28
N ARG A 392 19.43 -40.35 21.46
CA ARG A 392 18.16 -41.08 21.56
C ARG A 392 18.22 -42.51 21.01
N GLY A 393 19.10 -42.79 20.06
CA GLY A 393 19.27 -44.10 19.42
C GLY A 393 20.00 -45.14 20.29
N VAL A 394 20.58 -44.73 21.43
CA VAL A 394 21.27 -45.62 22.38
C VAL A 394 20.28 -46.33 23.34
N VAL A 395 18.98 -46.03 23.26
CA VAL A 395 17.95 -46.69 24.08
C VAL A 395 17.15 -47.71 23.24
N GLN A 396 17.77 -48.85 22.98
CA GLN A 396 17.09 -50.14 22.82
C GLN A 396 17.88 -51.19 23.61
N PRO A 397 17.26 -51.91 24.57
CA PRO A 397 17.96 -52.97 25.28
C PRO A 397 17.93 -54.23 24.42
N THR A 398 18.94 -54.43 23.57
CA THR A 398 19.30 -55.79 23.17
C THR A 398 20.22 -56.36 24.23
N TYR A 399 19.63 -57.18 25.10
CA TYR A 399 20.34 -58.19 25.88
C TYR A 399 21.12 -59.07 24.91
N GLN A 400 22.41 -58.78 24.74
CA GLN A 400 23.41 -59.73 24.30
C GLN A 400 24.72 -59.31 24.95
N GLY A 401 25.12 -60.06 25.98
CA GLY A 401 26.41 -59.90 26.60
C GLY A 401 27.50 -60.15 25.57
N THR A 402 28.48 -59.25 25.49
CA THR A 402 29.91 -59.56 25.35
C THR A 402 30.70 -58.25 25.16
N ASN A 403 31.83 -58.20 25.87
CA ASN A 403 33.03 -57.42 25.58
C ASN A 403 33.01 -55.92 25.94
N ALA A 404 33.09 -55.65 27.23
CA ALA A 404 33.54 -54.37 27.80
C ALA A 404 35.07 -54.13 27.68
N ASP A 405 35.82 -54.96 26.94
CA ASP A 405 37.28 -54.87 26.86
C ASP A 405 37.83 -54.39 25.50
N ALA A 406 36.98 -54.02 24.53
CA ALA A 406 37.44 -53.67 23.17
C ALA A 406 37.70 -52.16 22.93
N GLU A 407 37.22 -51.24 23.77
CA GLU A 407 37.41 -49.80 23.55
C GLU A 407 38.58 -49.19 24.36
N ALA A 408 39.12 -49.90 25.35
CA ALA A 408 40.32 -49.48 26.08
C ALA A 408 41.64 -49.76 25.30
N GLN A 409 41.58 -50.56 24.23
CA GLN A 409 42.76 -50.90 23.42
C GLN A 409 42.97 -49.98 22.20
N ASN A 410 41.94 -49.25 21.75
CA ASN A 410 42.07 -48.35 20.59
C ASN A 410 42.58 -46.93 20.91
N GLN A 411 42.56 -46.51 22.19
CA GLN A 411 43.20 -45.25 22.61
C GLN A 411 44.69 -45.41 22.97
N SER A 412 45.20 -46.65 22.95
CA SER A 412 46.58 -47.00 23.31
C SER A 412 47.49 -47.27 22.10
N GLN A 413 46.98 -47.18 20.86
CA GLN A 413 47.74 -47.48 19.64
C GLN A 413 48.06 -46.29 18.72
N GLU A 414 47.51 -45.09 18.96
CA GLU A 414 47.94 -43.87 18.23
C GLU A 414 49.08 -43.09 18.91
N ALA A 415 49.58 -43.56 20.06
CA ALA A 415 50.69 -42.94 20.77
C ALA A 415 52.05 -43.61 20.51
N LYS A 416 52.29 -44.19 19.32
CA LYS A 416 53.62 -44.65 18.89
C LYS A 416 53.84 -44.47 17.40
N THR A 417 54.04 -43.23 16.96
CA THR A 417 54.90 -42.95 15.80
C THR A 417 55.72 -41.69 16.09
N SER A 418 57.02 -41.88 16.35
CA SER A 418 57.97 -40.76 16.27
C SER A 418 58.25 -40.47 14.79
N PRO A 419 58.27 -39.18 14.39
CA PRO A 419 59.30 -38.75 13.48
C PRO A 419 60.06 -37.55 14.04
N THR A 420 61.37 -37.76 14.18
CA THR A 420 62.41 -36.91 13.59
C THR A 420 62.09 -35.43 13.36
N THR A 421 62.87 -34.60 14.07
CA THR A 421 63.57 -33.42 13.58
C THR A 421 62.75 -32.37 12.79
N THR A 422 62.65 -31.17 13.39
CA THR A 422 62.24 -29.89 12.77
C THR A 422 60.73 -29.68 12.54
N LYS A 423 59.89 -29.84 13.58
CA LYS A 423 58.57 -29.18 13.61
C LYS A 423 58.61 -27.94 14.49
N GLY A 424 59.34 -26.95 13.98
CA GLY A 424 59.35 -25.58 14.50
C GLY A 424 57.97 -24.94 14.45
N ILE A 425 57.77 -23.96 15.32
CA ILE A 425 56.74 -22.90 15.38
C ILE A 425 55.35 -23.26 14.80
N VAL A 426 55.20 -23.62 13.53
CA VAL A 426 53.96 -24.04 12.85
C VAL A 426 53.16 -25.11 13.60
N HIS A 427 53.79 -26.15 14.17
CA HIS A 427 53.04 -27.18 14.91
C HIS A 427 52.52 -26.66 16.25
N ARG A 428 53.32 -25.85 16.96
CA ARG A 428 52.87 -25.13 18.17
C ARG A 428 51.80 -24.08 17.85
N LEU A 429 51.90 -23.42 16.70
CA LEU A 429 50.91 -22.47 16.19
C LEU A 429 49.60 -23.18 15.87
N MET A 430 49.63 -24.33 15.19
CA MET A 430 48.42 -25.12 14.92
C MET A 430 47.79 -25.71 16.20
N ALA A 431 48.60 -26.13 17.16
CA ALA A 431 48.11 -26.59 18.47
C ALA A 431 47.47 -25.42 19.27
N LEU A 432 48.07 -24.23 19.23
CA LEU A 432 47.49 -23.01 19.81
C LEU A 432 46.19 -22.60 19.10
N VAL A 433 46.16 -22.65 17.77
CA VAL A 433 44.98 -22.32 16.95
C VAL A 433 43.81 -23.29 17.20
N ARG A 434 44.09 -24.57 17.49
CA ARG A 434 43.10 -25.58 17.86
C ARG A 434 42.75 -25.60 19.35
N SER A 435 43.42 -24.80 20.18
CA SER A 435 43.11 -24.75 21.61
C SER A 435 41.70 -24.20 21.83
N GLU A 436 41.00 -24.79 22.79
CA GLU A 436 39.68 -24.33 23.22
C GLU A 436 39.86 -23.29 24.32
N VAL A 437 39.12 -22.19 24.21
CA VAL A 437 39.05 -21.17 25.24
C VAL A 437 37.67 -21.19 25.85
N ASN A 438 37.65 -21.11 27.18
CA ASN A 438 36.45 -21.04 27.96
C ASN A 438 36.56 -19.86 28.92
N ASN A 439 35.81 -18.80 28.64
CA ASN A 439 35.76 -17.60 29.47
C ASN A 439 34.56 -17.59 30.43
N SER A 440 33.76 -18.65 30.47
CA SER A 440 32.65 -18.77 31.42
C SER A 440 33.15 -18.66 32.85
N ALA A 441 32.35 -18.04 33.73
CA ALA A 441 32.76 -17.76 35.12
C ALA A 441 33.19 -19.01 35.88
N GLU A 442 32.59 -20.15 35.56
CA GLU A 442 32.78 -21.44 36.25
C GLU A 442 33.55 -22.47 35.42
N ARG A 443 34.09 -22.06 34.25
CA ARG A 443 34.77 -22.95 33.30
C ARG A 443 33.94 -24.18 32.90
N ASP A 444 32.64 -23.97 32.66
CA ASP A 444 31.70 -24.97 32.16
C ASP A 444 32.24 -25.60 30.86
N PRO A 445 32.62 -26.89 30.82
CA PRO A 445 33.26 -27.53 29.67
C PRO A 445 32.44 -27.42 28.39
N THR A 446 31.13 -27.29 28.52
CA THR A 446 30.21 -27.20 27.39
C THR A 446 30.21 -25.81 26.71
N MET A 447 30.79 -24.81 27.37
CA MET A 447 31.02 -23.46 26.87
C MET A 447 32.42 -23.28 26.28
N ALA A 448 33.20 -24.36 26.18
CA ALA A 448 34.50 -24.33 25.52
C ALA A 448 34.32 -24.12 24.01
N VAL A 449 35.05 -23.15 23.46
CA VAL A 449 34.97 -22.82 22.04
C VAL A 449 36.37 -22.78 21.43
N PRO A 450 36.59 -23.38 20.24
CA PRO A 450 37.88 -23.35 19.59
C PRO A 450 38.29 -21.94 19.13
N LEU A 451 39.55 -21.55 19.37
CA LEU A 451 40.08 -20.24 18.97
C LEU A 451 40.01 -19.99 17.46
N PHE A 452 40.28 -21.00 16.64
CA PHE A 452 40.19 -20.87 15.18
C PHE A 452 38.78 -20.56 14.67
N VAL A 453 37.74 -20.76 15.48
CA VAL A 453 36.36 -20.39 15.16
C VAL A 453 36.05 -18.99 15.69
N ILE A 454 36.43 -18.70 16.94
CA ILE A 454 36.17 -17.40 17.57
C ILE A 454 36.87 -16.26 16.86
N ILE A 455 38.18 -16.37 16.60
CA ILE A 455 38.96 -15.22 16.11
C ILE A 455 38.44 -14.73 14.76
N PRO A 456 38.21 -15.60 13.75
CA PRO A 456 37.57 -15.16 12.51
C PRO A 456 36.15 -14.63 12.73
N ASN A 457 35.35 -15.28 13.59
CA ASN A 457 33.99 -14.83 13.86
C ASN A 457 33.95 -13.45 14.53
N ILE A 458 34.93 -13.09 15.37
CA ILE A 458 35.08 -11.73 15.94
C ILE A 458 35.29 -10.73 14.82
N LEU A 459 36.23 -10.99 13.91
CA LEU A 459 36.54 -10.08 12.82
C LEU A 459 35.35 -9.91 11.88
N ILE A 460 34.69 -11.02 11.54
CA ILE A 460 33.52 -11.03 10.66
C ILE A 460 32.34 -10.29 11.33
N SER A 461 32.04 -10.59 12.59
CA SER A 461 30.96 -9.92 13.32
C SER A 461 31.28 -8.45 13.57
N GLY A 462 32.53 -8.10 13.88
CA GLY A 462 32.96 -6.72 14.07
C GLY A 462 32.82 -5.87 12.80
N LEU A 463 33.12 -6.45 11.64
CA LEU A 463 32.87 -5.79 10.36
C LEU A 463 31.37 -5.63 10.08
N TYR A 464 30.54 -6.63 10.42
CA TYR A 464 29.08 -6.50 10.33
C TYR A 464 28.56 -5.34 11.19
N VAL A 465 28.98 -5.26 12.45
CA VAL A 465 28.62 -4.16 13.36
C VAL A 465 29.07 -2.82 12.79
N SER A 466 30.26 -2.76 12.20
CA SER A 466 30.78 -1.56 11.54
C SER A 466 29.91 -1.15 10.34
N CYS A 467 29.49 -2.10 9.51
CA CYS A 467 28.57 -1.85 8.40
C CYS A 467 27.19 -1.37 8.89
N ARG A 468 26.64 -1.96 9.95
CA ARG A 468 25.37 -1.54 10.55
C ARG A 468 25.46 -0.12 11.14
N LEU A 469 26.55 0.18 11.85
CA LEU A 469 26.81 1.53 12.36
C LEU A 469 26.93 2.54 11.20
N TYR A 470 27.60 2.16 10.11
CA TYR A 470 27.68 2.99 8.92
C TYR A 470 26.29 3.29 8.33
N PHE A 471 25.41 2.30 8.17
CA PHE A 471 24.05 2.56 7.69
C PHE A 471 23.33 3.59 8.55
N TYR A 472 23.43 3.47 9.87
CA TYR A 472 22.84 4.46 10.75
C TYR A 472 23.43 5.84 10.59
N VAL A 473 24.75 5.96 10.50
CA VAL A 473 25.39 7.26 10.26
C VAL A 473 24.90 7.84 8.93
N GLU A 474 24.90 7.05 7.87
CA GLU A 474 24.49 7.46 6.53
C GLU A 474 23.00 7.82 6.46
N ASP A 475 22.13 7.13 7.19
CA ASP A 475 20.69 7.43 7.28
C ASP A 475 20.43 8.87 7.73
N PHE A 476 21.28 9.45 8.59
CA PHE A 476 21.20 10.86 9.00
C PHE A 476 22.04 11.77 8.12
N VAL A 477 23.25 11.34 7.77
CA VAL A 477 24.27 12.14 7.07
C VAL A 477 23.86 12.39 5.61
N SER A 478 23.18 11.43 4.98
CA SER A 478 22.63 11.60 3.64
C SER A 478 21.51 12.66 3.59
N LEU A 479 20.76 12.89 4.67
CA LEU A 479 19.67 13.90 4.68
C LEU A 479 20.15 15.34 4.46
N ARG A 480 21.46 15.59 4.54
CA ARG A 480 22.07 16.90 4.23
C ARG A 480 21.97 17.27 2.75
N GLU A 481 21.84 16.27 1.88
CA GLU A 481 21.67 16.48 0.45
C GLU A 481 20.82 15.35 -0.13
N GLN A 482 19.63 15.72 -0.61
CA GLN A 482 18.67 14.76 -1.15
C GLN A 482 18.05 15.28 -2.44
N PRO A 483 17.67 14.40 -3.37
CA PRO A 483 16.94 14.81 -4.56
C PRO A 483 15.61 15.46 -4.16
N LYS A 484 15.24 16.53 -4.84
CA LYS A 484 13.99 17.27 -4.61
C LYS A 484 12.76 16.37 -4.62
N GLY A 485 12.78 15.29 -5.41
CA GLY A 485 11.72 14.27 -5.44
C GLY A 485 11.39 13.62 -4.09
N ILE A 486 12.31 13.64 -3.12
CA ILE A 486 12.08 13.06 -1.78
C ILE A 486 11.04 13.86 -0.99
N TYR A 487 11.03 15.18 -1.13
CA TYR A 487 10.12 16.07 -0.41
C TYR A 487 8.78 16.25 -1.12
N LEU A 488 8.66 15.77 -2.36
CA LEU A 488 7.40 15.79 -3.09
C LEU A 488 6.46 14.71 -2.54
N THR A 489 5.24 15.09 -2.20
CA THR A 489 4.13 14.16 -2.01
C THR A 489 3.49 13.87 -3.37
N GLY A 490 2.74 12.75 -3.50
CA GLY A 490 1.99 12.44 -4.72
C GLY A 490 1.12 13.60 -5.22
N MET A 491 0.65 14.45 -4.29
CA MET A 491 -0.14 15.68 -4.53
C MET A 491 0.64 16.85 -5.17
N GLN A 492 1.98 16.88 -5.17
CA GLN A 492 2.78 17.91 -5.83
C GLN A 492 3.42 17.49 -7.17
N LYS A 493 3.39 16.21 -7.59
CA LYS A 493 3.48 15.88 -9.03
C LYS A 493 2.38 16.60 -9.81
N GLU A 494 1.23 16.73 -9.15
CA GLU A 494 0.04 17.42 -9.63
C GLU A 494 0.32 18.92 -9.67
N ALA A 495 0.65 19.54 -8.52
CA ALA A 495 0.84 20.98 -8.45
C ALA A 495 2.12 21.53 -9.14
N THR A 496 3.18 20.73 -9.35
CA THR A 496 4.39 21.16 -10.07
C THR A 496 4.23 21.07 -11.58
N ARG A 497 3.46 20.08 -12.07
CA ARG A 497 2.99 20.01 -13.46
C ARG A 497 2.03 21.17 -13.75
N ASP A 498 1.13 21.47 -12.81
CA ASP A 498 0.24 22.63 -12.87
C ASP A 498 1.02 23.97 -12.82
N LYS A 499 2.15 24.06 -12.10
CA LYS A 499 3.00 25.27 -12.03
C LYS A 499 3.94 25.46 -13.22
N MET A 500 4.43 24.41 -13.88
CA MET A 500 5.22 24.53 -15.11
C MET A 500 4.35 24.77 -16.35
N ALA A 501 3.10 24.28 -16.31
CA ALA A 501 2.13 24.51 -17.36
C ALA A 501 1.39 25.87 -17.19
N ALA A 502 1.31 26.40 -15.97
CA ALA A 502 0.89 27.77 -15.66
C ALA A 502 1.78 28.81 -16.37
N GLY A 503 1.38 29.17 -17.58
CA GLY A 503 2.07 30.13 -18.46
C GLY A 503 2.25 29.66 -19.90
N LYS A 504 1.98 28.39 -20.24
CA LYS A 504 1.99 27.90 -21.62
C LYS A 504 0.66 28.24 -22.29
N THR A 505 0.72 29.01 -23.38
CA THR A 505 -0.43 29.20 -24.28
C THR A 505 -0.48 28.04 -25.28
N PHE A 506 -1.63 27.39 -25.41
CA PHE A 506 -1.93 26.31 -26.33
C PHE A 506 -2.58 26.84 -27.61
N ASN A 507 -2.04 26.48 -28.76
CA ASN A 507 -2.60 26.85 -30.04
C ASN A 507 -3.76 25.92 -30.41
N VAL A 508 -4.91 26.54 -30.67
CA VAL A 508 -6.17 25.85 -31.01
C VAL A 508 -6.41 25.96 -32.51
N GLY A 509 -6.52 24.79 -33.16
CA GLY A 509 -7.04 24.64 -34.51
C GLY A 509 -8.54 24.34 -34.48
N ILE A 510 -9.30 24.86 -35.44
CA ILE A 510 -10.74 24.57 -35.60
C ILE A 510 -11.00 23.86 -36.92
N ILE A 511 -11.79 22.79 -36.89
CA ILE A 511 -12.35 22.15 -38.10
C ILE A 511 -13.83 22.53 -38.22
N GLY A 512 -14.17 23.19 -39.33
CA GLY A 512 -15.53 23.63 -39.61
C GLY A 512 -15.77 25.06 -39.14
N TYR A 513 -16.12 25.95 -40.08
CA TYR A 513 -16.34 27.38 -39.82
C TYR A 513 -17.83 27.75 -39.97
N GLY A 514 -18.67 27.01 -39.23
CA GLY A 514 -20.12 27.20 -39.19
C GLY A 514 -20.59 28.03 -38.00
N LEU A 515 -21.89 27.94 -37.69
CA LEU A 515 -22.49 28.63 -36.54
C LEU A 515 -21.77 28.29 -35.23
N SER A 516 -21.47 27.00 -35.00
CA SER A 516 -20.80 26.57 -33.77
C SER A 516 -19.43 27.25 -33.58
N ALA A 517 -18.60 27.27 -34.62
CA ALA A 517 -17.32 27.98 -34.59
C ALA A 517 -17.47 29.46 -34.22
N LYS A 518 -18.35 30.17 -34.94
CA LYS A 518 -18.51 31.63 -34.81
C LYS A 518 -19.14 32.05 -33.49
N VAL A 519 -20.07 31.26 -32.98
CA VAL A 519 -20.95 31.66 -31.86
C VAL A 519 -20.54 31.00 -30.55
N PHE A 520 -20.13 29.73 -30.57
CA PHE A 520 -19.94 28.91 -29.36
C PHE A 520 -18.49 28.58 -29.03
N HIS A 521 -17.56 28.66 -30.00
CA HIS A 521 -16.16 28.31 -29.78
C HIS A 521 -15.22 29.51 -29.85
N ILE A 522 -15.14 30.23 -30.98
CA ILE A 522 -14.15 31.30 -31.15
C ILE A 522 -14.24 32.40 -30.07
N PRO A 523 -15.43 32.92 -29.71
CA PRO A 523 -15.53 33.92 -28.65
C PRO A 523 -14.97 33.42 -27.31
N PHE A 524 -15.19 32.16 -26.95
CA PHE A 524 -14.75 31.60 -25.67
C PHE A 524 -13.29 31.13 -25.70
N ILE A 525 -12.78 30.68 -26.84
CA ILE A 525 -11.34 30.46 -27.06
C ILE A 525 -10.58 31.77 -26.81
N ASN A 526 -11.04 32.88 -27.41
CA ASN A 526 -10.39 34.19 -27.27
C ASN A 526 -10.45 34.75 -25.85
N LEU A 527 -11.40 34.29 -25.02
CA LEU A 527 -11.52 34.68 -23.62
C LEU A 527 -10.77 33.76 -22.65
N THR A 528 -10.23 32.64 -23.13
CA THR A 528 -9.49 31.68 -22.32
C THR A 528 -7.99 31.99 -22.45
N PRO A 529 -7.32 32.55 -21.42
CA PRO A 529 -5.94 33.04 -21.54
C PRO A 529 -4.91 31.99 -21.97
N GLN A 530 -5.17 30.72 -21.63
CA GLN A 530 -4.34 29.59 -21.99
C GLN A 530 -4.50 29.19 -23.46
N PHE A 531 -5.51 29.67 -24.17
CA PHE A 531 -5.78 29.31 -25.56
C PHE A 531 -5.47 30.45 -26.52
N LYS A 532 -4.94 30.10 -27.69
CA LYS A 532 -4.75 31.01 -28.81
C LYS A 532 -5.32 30.37 -30.06
N LEU A 533 -6.30 31.03 -30.68
CA LEU A 533 -6.78 30.59 -31.99
C LEU A 533 -5.64 30.71 -33.01
N HIS A 534 -5.30 29.62 -33.67
CA HIS A 534 -4.10 29.52 -34.51
C HIS A 534 -4.44 29.22 -35.98
N SER A 535 -5.33 28.26 -36.21
CA SER A 535 -5.66 27.80 -37.56
C SER A 535 -7.12 27.40 -37.72
N ILE A 536 -7.66 27.59 -38.93
CA ILE A 536 -9.04 27.23 -39.26
C ILE A 536 -9.06 26.39 -40.54
N VAL A 537 -9.71 25.23 -40.47
CA VAL A 537 -10.08 24.43 -41.65
C VAL A 537 -11.50 24.80 -42.08
N GLN A 538 -11.61 25.46 -43.22
CA GLN A 538 -12.88 25.74 -43.89
C GLN A 538 -12.85 25.15 -45.31
N ARG A 539 -13.65 24.10 -45.54
CA ARG A 539 -13.67 23.36 -46.81
C ARG A 539 -13.90 24.25 -48.04
N LYS A 540 -14.83 25.19 -47.96
CA LYS A 540 -15.17 26.11 -49.04
C LYS A 540 -15.59 27.47 -48.47
N PRO A 541 -14.66 28.45 -48.41
CA PRO A 541 -15.02 29.84 -48.09
C PRO A 541 -16.02 30.41 -49.10
N THR A 542 -16.98 31.20 -48.63
CA THR A 542 -17.96 31.91 -49.47
C THR A 542 -17.94 33.40 -49.14
N ALA A 543 -18.47 34.23 -50.03
CA ALA A 543 -18.57 35.68 -49.79
C ALA A 543 -19.33 36.03 -48.50
N SER A 544 -20.30 35.21 -48.09
CA SER A 544 -21.10 35.39 -46.88
C SER A 544 -20.51 34.74 -45.62
N SER A 545 -19.51 33.86 -45.76
CA SER A 545 -18.85 33.21 -44.63
C SER A 545 -17.44 32.78 -45.03
N SER A 546 -16.43 33.56 -44.65
CA SER A 546 -15.04 33.35 -45.04
C SER A 546 -14.12 33.55 -43.84
N ALA A 547 -13.55 32.44 -43.33
CA ALA A 547 -12.55 32.51 -42.26
C ALA A 547 -11.32 33.35 -42.66
N PRO A 548 -10.80 33.28 -43.90
CA PRO A 548 -9.71 34.16 -44.34
C PRO A 548 -10.07 35.65 -44.34
N SER A 549 -11.35 35.99 -44.51
CA SER A 549 -11.81 37.38 -44.47
C SER A 549 -12.07 37.87 -43.05
N ASP A 550 -12.62 37.00 -42.20
CA ASP A 550 -12.94 37.32 -40.81
C ASP A 550 -11.67 37.37 -39.93
N TYR A 551 -10.65 36.54 -40.23
CA TYR A 551 -9.41 36.37 -39.47
C TYR A 551 -8.17 36.24 -40.38
N PRO A 552 -7.77 37.30 -41.12
CA PRO A 552 -6.70 37.24 -42.12
C PRO A 552 -5.32 36.85 -41.56
N GLU A 553 -5.10 37.03 -40.26
CA GLU A 553 -3.85 36.74 -39.56
C GLU A 553 -3.65 35.25 -39.22
N LEU A 554 -4.69 34.43 -39.29
CA LEU A 554 -4.63 33.01 -38.96
C LEU A 554 -4.16 32.14 -40.14
N LYS A 555 -3.69 30.93 -39.85
CA LYS A 555 -3.45 29.93 -40.91
C LYS A 555 -4.79 29.34 -41.37
N HIS A 556 -5.03 29.34 -42.67
CA HIS A 556 -6.26 28.81 -43.27
C HIS A 556 -5.98 27.59 -44.11
N HIS A 557 -6.80 26.56 -43.95
CA HIS A 557 -6.70 25.32 -44.70
C HIS A 557 -8.08 24.92 -45.25
N THR A 558 -8.07 24.16 -46.35
CA THR A 558 -9.29 23.59 -46.95
C THR A 558 -9.46 22.10 -46.67
N SER A 559 -8.44 21.46 -46.10
CA SER A 559 -8.41 20.05 -45.66
C SER A 559 -7.76 19.93 -44.26
N LEU A 560 -7.93 18.77 -43.64
CA LEU A 560 -7.47 18.51 -42.28
C LEU A 560 -5.95 18.23 -42.21
N GLU A 561 -5.40 17.47 -43.15
CA GLU A 561 -4.00 17.01 -43.14
C GLU A 561 -2.96 18.10 -42.85
N PRO A 562 -2.98 19.28 -43.49
CA PRO A 562 -2.00 20.34 -43.21
C PRO A 562 -2.00 20.80 -41.75
N MET A 563 -3.18 20.83 -41.12
CA MET A 563 -3.31 21.23 -39.71
C MET A 563 -2.85 20.13 -38.75
N LEU A 564 -3.02 18.85 -39.11
CA LEU A 564 -2.50 17.73 -38.31
C LEU A 564 -0.97 17.71 -38.30
N GLN A 565 -0.35 18.04 -39.44
CA GLN A 565 1.10 18.09 -39.61
C GLN A 565 1.76 19.32 -38.98
N ASP A 566 0.98 20.34 -38.61
CA ASP A 566 1.50 21.55 -37.99
C ASP A 566 1.93 21.26 -36.55
N PRO A 567 3.24 21.32 -36.22
CA PRO A 567 3.73 21.04 -34.88
C PRO A 567 3.29 22.10 -33.87
N ASP A 568 2.90 23.28 -34.32
CA ASP A 568 2.48 24.38 -33.44
C ASP A 568 1.07 24.17 -32.90
N VAL A 569 0.22 23.36 -33.54
CA VAL A 569 -1.15 23.08 -33.08
C VAL A 569 -1.13 22.11 -31.90
N ASP A 570 -1.70 22.49 -30.76
CA ASP A 570 -1.80 21.63 -29.57
C ASP A 570 -3.18 20.97 -29.45
N ILE A 571 -4.24 21.72 -29.80
CA ILE A 571 -5.65 21.34 -29.59
C ILE A 571 -6.43 21.47 -30.91
N ILE A 572 -7.31 20.53 -31.21
CA ILE A 572 -8.22 20.59 -32.35
C ILE A 572 -9.67 20.56 -31.86
N ASN A 573 -10.42 21.62 -32.20
CA ASN A 573 -11.85 21.70 -32.00
C ASN A 573 -12.58 21.20 -33.25
N ILE A 574 -13.44 20.19 -33.12
CA ILE A 574 -14.13 19.54 -34.23
C ILE A 574 -15.59 19.98 -34.22
N LEU A 575 -15.95 20.88 -35.14
CA LEU A 575 -17.22 21.60 -35.19
C LEU A 575 -18.01 21.31 -36.47
N THR A 576 -17.80 20.12 -37.03
CA THR A 576 -18.38 19.64 -38.28
C THR A 576 -19.68 18.86 -38.02
N PRO A 577 -20.38 18.37 -39.06
CA PRO A 577 -21.55 17.53 -38.84
C PRO A 577 -21.20 16.21 -38.11
N PRO A 578 -22.13 15.65 -37.29
CA PRO A 578 -21.84 14.53 -36.38
C PRO A 578 -21.23 13.27 -37.01
N ASN A 579 -21.64 12.93 -38.23
CA ASN A 579 -21.11 11.79 -38.99
C ASN A 579 -19.61 11.88 -39.31
N THR A 580 -19.00 13.04 -39.12
CA THR A 580 -17.56 13.25 -39.32
C THR A 580 -16.75 13.28 -38.03
N HIS A 581 -17.41 13.36 -36.85
CA HIS A 581 -16.75 13.52 -35.56
C HIS A 581 -15.77 12.40 -35.27
N PHE A 582 -16.16 11.15 -35.50
CA PHE A 582 -15.32 9.98 -35.24
C PHE A 582 -14.02 10.04 -36.06
N SER A 583 -14.13 10.15 -37.38
CA SER A 583 -12.98 10.14 -38.28
C SER A 583 -12.01 11.28 -37.99
N PHE A 584 -12.50 12.50 -37.76
CA PHE A 584 -11.63 13.64 -37.45
C PHE A 584 -11.03 13.57 -36.05
N SER A 585 -11.78 13.10 -35.04
CA SER A 585 -11.26 12.94 -33.67
C SER A 585 -10.15 11.90 -33.65
N LYS A 586 -10.36 10.76 -34.32
CA LYS A 586 -9.39 9.69 -34.45
C LYS A 586 -8.08 10.20 -35.06
N GLN A 587 -8.16 10.87 -36.20
CA GLN A 587 -6.98 11.43 -36.87
C GLN A 587 -6.25 12.48 -36.02
N ALA A 588 -6.99 13.36 -35.33
CA ALA A 588 -6.41 14.36 -34.44
C ALA A 588 -5.68 13.75 -33.24
N LEU A 589 -6.29 12.77 -32.57
CA LEU A 589 -5.67 12.07 -31.44
C LEU A 589 -4.42 11.29 -31.87
N GLN A 590 -4.48 10.59 -33.01
CA GLN A 590 -3.35 9.84 -33.57
C GLN A 590 -2.20 10.76 -34.03
N ALA A 591 -2.50 12.00 -34.42
CA ALA A 591 -1.51 13.04 -34.69
C ALA A 591 -0.95 13.68 -33.41
N GLY A 592 -1.28 13.15 -32.23
CA GLY A 592 -0.82 13.65 -30.94
C GLY A 592 -1.40 15.01 -30.57
N LYS A 593 -2.64 15.31 -30.96
CA LYS A 593 -3.36 16.55 -30.61
C LYS A 593 -4.44 16.28 -29.55
N HIS A 594 -4.69 17.23 -28.65
CA HIS A 594 -5.88 17.17 -27.80
C HIS A 594 -7.13 17.49 -28.63
N VAL A 595 -8.28 16.94 -28.23
CA VAL A 595 -9.53 17.10 -28.99
C VAL A 595 -10.64 17.69 -28.13
N LEU A 596 -11.31 18.70 -28.65
CA LEU A 596 -12.63 19.13 -28.17
C LEU A 596 -13.61 18.90 -29.31
N VAL A 597 -14.59 18.03 -29.12
CA VAL A 597 -15.52 17.62 -30.17
C VAL A 597 -16.94 18.07 -29.85
N GLU A 598 -17.64 18.58 -30.87
CA GLU A 598 -19.04 18.97 -30.74
C GLU A 598 -19.96 17.79 -30.38
N LYS A 599 -21.16 18.12 -29.91
CA LYS A 599 -22.21 17.15 -29.65
C LYS A 599 -23.04 16.89 -30.93
N PRO A 600 -23.70 15.72 -31.03
CA PRO A 600 -23.47 14.50 -30.23
C PRO A 600 -22.04 13.99 -30.45
N PHE A 601 -21.47 13.34 -29.43
CA PHE A 601 -20.06 12.95 -29.42
C PHE A 601 -19.66 12.18 -30.70
N VAL A 602 -20.33 11.05 -30.93
CA VAL A 602 -20.24 10.23 -32.15
C VAL A 602 -21.56 9.47 -32.35
N PRO A 603 -21.85 8.95 -33.55
CA PRO A 603 -23.09 8.21 -33.80
C PRO A 603 -23.23 6.89 -33.03
N THR A 604 -22.14 6.15 -32.81
CA THR A 604 -22.18 4.80 -32.21
C THR A 604 -21.42 4.69 -30.89
N ILE A 605 -21.75 3.69 -30.07
CA ILE A 605 -21.08 3.45 -28.79
C ILE A 605 -19.67 2.90 -29.04
N GLU A 606 -19.52 2.09 -30.08
CA GLU A 606 -18.27 1.46 -30.50
C GLU A 606 -17.24 2.50 -30.91
N GLU A 607 -17.64 3.50 -31.71
CA GLU A 607 -16.79 4.63 -32.07
C GLU A 607 -16.37 5.44 -30.84
N ALA A 608 -17.26 5.59 -29.85
CA ALA A 608 -16.97 6.34 -28.63
C ALA A 608 -15.90 5.63 -27.79
N GLU A 609 -16.03 4.32 -27.61
CA GLU A 609 -15.04 3.48 -26.92
C GLU A 609 -13.69 3.46 -27.67
N GLU A 610 -13.71 3.38 -29.00
CA GLU A 610 -12.48 3.45 -29.79
C GLU A 610 -11.76 4.79 -29.61
N LEU A 611 -12.47 5.92 -29.62
CA LEU A 611 -11.85 7.22 -29.36
C LEU A 611 -11.29 7.35 -27.93
N ILE A 612 -11.98 6.81 -26.93
CA ILE A 612 -11.49 6.77 -25.55
C ILE A 612 -10.16 5.99 -25.48
N GLN A 613 -10.11 4.84 -26.16
CA GLN A 613 -8.91 4.01 -26.20
C GLN A 613 -7.76 4.72 -26.94
N ILE A 614 -8.02 5.31 -28.10
CA ILE A 614 -7.01 6.04 -28.88
C ILE A 614 -6.47 7.25 -28.10
N ALA A 615 -7.35 7.99 -27.41
CA ALA A 615 -6.95 9.11 -26.57
C ALA A 615 -5.99 8.66 -25.46
N ARG A 616 -6.29 7.53 -24.81
CA ARG A 616 -5.44 6.93 -23.78
C ARG A 616 -4.10 6.47 -24.33
N GLU A 617 -4.09 5.77 -25.47
CA GLU A 617 -2.87 5.25 -26.10
C GLU A 617 -1.91 6.36 -26.56
N ASN A 618 -2.45 7.50 -26.99
CA ASN A 618 -1.66 8.65 -27.46
C ASN A 618 -1.40 9.68 -26.34
N GLU A 619 -1.82 9.40 -25.11
CA GLU A 619 -1.73 10.33 -23.97
C GLU A 619 -2.30 11.72 -24.29
N ARG A 620 -3.46 11.73 -24.94
CA ARG A 620 -4.21 12.94 -25.27
C ARG A 620 -5.56 12.95 -24.60
N LEU A 621 -6.05 14.16 -24.39
CA LEU A 621 -7.34 14.41 -23.75
C LEU A 621 -8.39 14.66 -24.82
N ILE A 622 -9.56 14.10 -24.60
CA ILE A 622 -10.75 14.33 -25.42
C ILE A 622 -11.89 14.85 -24.55
N CYS A 623 -12.44 16.00 -24.92
CA CYS A 623 -13.57 16.65 -24.25
C CYS A 623 -14.75 16.76 -25.21
N VAL A 624 -15.95 16.50 -24.73
CA VAL A 624 -17.18 16.68 -25.54
C VAL A 624 -17.84 18.01 -25.19
N TYR A 625 -18.30 18.76 -26.18
CA TYR A 625 -18.90 20.07 -25.99
C TYR A 625 -20.36 19.99 -25.50
N GLN A 626 -20.56 19.58 -24.24
CA GLN A 626 -21.86 19.65 -23.56
C GLN A 626 -21.99 20.95 -22.76
N ASN A 627 -22.06 22.07 -23.48
CA ASN A 627 -22.11 23.42 -22.90
C ASN A 627 -23.29 23.65 -21.95
N ARG A 628 -24.40 22.93 -22.14
CA ARG A 628 -25.62 23.04 -21.32
C ARG A 628 -25.49 22.53 -19.89
N ARG A 629 -24.35 21.93 -19.51
CA ARG A 629 -24.01 21.73 -18.08
C ARG A 629 -23.78 23.05 -17.33
N TRP A 630 -23.57 24.15 -18.04
CA TRP A 630 -23.42 25.52 -17.52
C TRP A 630 -24.58 26.45 -17.90
N ASP A 631 -25.73 25.87 -18.28
CA ASP A 631 -26.98 26.64 -18.34
C ASP A 631 -27.37 27.07 -16.91
N SER A 632 -27.70 28.35 -16.73
CA SER A 632 -28.08 28.95 -15.45
C SER A 632 -29.30 28.27 -14.82
N ASP A 633 -30.26 27.86 -15.65
CA ASP A 633 -31.44 27.09 -15.22
C ASP A 633 -31.05 25.75 -14.58
N PHE A 634 -30.12 25.01 -15.19
CA PHE A 634 -29.64 23.71 -14.76
C PHE A 634 -28.75 23.82 -13.53
N LEU A 635 -27.81 24.78 -13.52
CA LEU A 635 -26.98 25.04 -12.34
C LEU A 635 -27.81 25.40 -11.11
N THR A 636 -28.93 26.11 -11.30
CA THR A 636 -29.89 26.41 -10.22
C THR A 636 -30.50 25.14 -9.64
N VAL A 637 -30.99 24.25 -10.50
CA VAL A 637 -31.56 22.97 -10.07
C VAL A 637 -30.50 22.10 -9.38
N LYS A 638 -29.32 21.95 -10.00
CA LYS A 638 -28.21 21.19 -9.45
C LYS A 638 -27.84 21.68 -8.05
N LYS A 639 -27.71 22.99 -7.86
CA LYS A 639 -27.43 23.59 -6.55
C LYS A 639 -28.53 23.28 -5.54
N MET A 640 -29.80 23.40 -5.92
CA MET A 640 -30.91 23.09 -5.00
C MET A 640 -30.98 21.62 -4.59
N ILE A 641 -30.59 20.69 -5.48
CA ILE A 641 -30.44 19.28 -5.14
C ILE A 641 -29.30 19.08 -4.14
N VAL A 642 -28.12 19.65 -4.42
CA VAL A 642 -26.93 19.56 -3.53
C VAL A 642 -27.18 20.19 -2.16
N ASP A 643 -27.86 21.33 -2.11
CA ASP A 643 -28.22 22.02 -0.87
C ASP A 643 -29.34 21.29 -0.09
N GLY A 644 -29.87 20.17 -0.61
CA GLY A 644 -30.88 19.35 0.05
C GLY A 644 -32.28 19.98 0.09
N VAL A 645 -32.55 21.00 -0.73
CA VAL A 645 -33.80 21.77 -0.73
C VAL A 645 -35.01 20.88 -0.97
N PHE A 646 -34.88 19.91 -1.87
CA PHE A 646 -35.95 19.00 -2.23
C PHE A 646 -36.16 17.85 -1.23
N GLY A 647 -35.24 17.65 -0.27
CA GLY A 647 -35.15 16.39 0.44
C GLY A 647 -34.77 15.26 -0.53
N ARG A 648 -35.56 14.18 -0.58
CA ARG A 648 -35.38 13.12 -1.58
C ARG A 648 -36.17 13.49 -2.84
N VAL A 649 -35.49 13.64 -3.97
CA VAL A 649 -36.12 13.84 -5.28
C VAL A 649 -36.71 12.50 -5.72
N TYR A 650 -37.96 12.49 -6.16
CA TYR A 650 -38.63 11.30 -6.70
C TYR A 650 -39.10 11.48 -8.14
N GLU A 651 -39.09 12.71 -8.66
CA GLU A 651 -39.47 12.99 -10.04
C GLU A 651 -38.73 14.21 -10.58
N PHE A 652 -38.27 14.10 -11.82
CA PHE A 652 -37.56 15.16 -12.53
C PHE A 652 -37.92 15.15 -14.01
N ASP A 653 -38.63 16.18 -14.47
CA ASP A 653 -38.97 16.36 -15.88
C ASP A 653 -38.04 17.41 -16.51
N THR A 654 -37.51 17.10 -17.68
CA THR A 654 -36.66 17.99 -18.47
C THR A 654 -37.20 18.10 -19.89
N HIS A 655 -37.40 19.34 -20.34
CA HIS A 655 -38.09 19.67 -21.56
C HIS A 655 -37.23 20.50 -22.51
N PHE A 656 -37.40 20.25 -23.80
CA PHE A 656 -36.93 21.12 -24.88
C PHE A 656 -38.02 21.20 -25.95
N ASP A 657 -39.05 21.96 -25.63
CA ASP A 657 -40.21 22.18 -26.49
C ASP A 657 -40.06 23.50 -27.26
N ARG A 658 -40.47 23.50 -28.54
CA ARG A 658 -40.46 24.70 -29.40
C ARG A 658 -41.54 24.61 -30.47
N PHE A 659 -41.87 25.75 -31.08
CA PHE A 659 -42.67 25.78 -32.31
C PHE A 659 -41.75 25.86 -33.54
N ARG A 660 -41.70 24.79 -34.31
CA ARG A 660 -40.96 24.69 -35.57
C ARG A 660 -41.73 23.79 -36.55
N ALA A 661 -42.78 24.34 -37.16
CA ALA A 661 -43.64 23.58 -38.07
C ALA A 661 -42.89 23.03 -39.29
N GLU A 662 -41.94 23.77 -39.84
CA GLU A 662 -41.18 23.35 -41.03
C GLU A 662 -39.93 22.53 -40.68
N ARG A 663 -39.63 21.52 -41.51
CA ARG A 663 -38.39 20.74 -41.38
C ARG A 663 -37.17 21.63 -41.70
N PRO A 664 -36.02 21.45 -41.02
CA PRO A 664 -34.80 22.18 -41.36
C PRO A 664 -34.36 21.89 -42.80
N THR A 665 -33.94 22.92 -43.54
CA THR A 665 -33.35 22.78 -44.90
C THR A 665 -31.83 22.70 -44.91
N SER A 666 -31.18 22.81 -43.74
CA SER A 666 -29.75 22.61 -43.54
C SER A 666 -29.40 21.12 -43.41
N TRP A 667 -28.10 20.78 -43.35
CA TRP A 667 -27.60 19.43 -43.03
C TRP A 667 -28.31 18.73 -41.86
N LYS A 668 -28.79 19.50 -40.86
CA LYS A 668 -29.57 18.96 -39.72
C LYS A 668 -30.87 18.24 -40.10
N GLY A 669 -31.47 18.60 -41.24
CA GLY A 669 -32.65 17.92 -41.78
C GLY A 669 -32.32 16.82 -42.77
N GLU A 670 -31.06 16.72 -43.20
CA GLU A 670 -30.58 15.71 -44.15
C GLU A 670 -29.96 14.49 -43.44
N LEU A 671 -29.27 14.71 -42.30
CA LEU A 671 -28.64 13.62 -41.55
C LEU A 671 -29.66 12.74 -40.85
N THR A 672 -29.49 11.43 -41.04
CA THR A 672 -30.32 10.41 -40.40
C THR A 672 -29.89 10.17 -38.94
N MET A 673 -30.74 9.52 -38.14
CA MET A 673 -30.36 9.08 -36.79
C MET A 673 -29.16 8.11 -36.77
N ALA A 674 -28.94 7.34 -37.83
CA ALA A 674 -27.77 6.46 -37.93
C ALA A 674 -26.45 7.24 -38.04
N GLU A 675 -26.53 8.48 -38.52
CA GLU A 675 -25.42 9.41 -38.70
C GLU A 675 -25.30 10.41 -37.54
N GLY A 676 -26.04 10.20 -36.44
CA GLY A 676 -26.10 11.12 -35.30
C GLY A 676 -27.00 12.34 -35.52
N GLY A 677 -27.91 12.29 -36.50
CA GLY A 677 -28.95 13.29 -36.75
C GLY A 677 -30.27 13.03 -36.01
N GLY A 678 -31.29 13.82 -36.31
CA GLY A 678 -32.62 13.72 -35.69
C GLY A 678 -32.75 14.38 -34.31
N ALA A 679 -33.98 14.56 -33.83
CA ALA A 679 -34.26 15.29 -32.59
C ALA A 679 -33.66 14.62 -31.34
N LEU A 680 -33.60 13.28 -31.33
CA LEU A 680 -33.03 12.51 -30.22
C LEU A 680 -31.52 12.77 -30.04
N PHE A 681 -30.74 12.82 -31.13
CA PHE A 681 -29.31 13.12 -31.03
C PHE A 681 -29.02 14.62 -30.91
N ASP A 682 -29.76 15.50 -31.62
CA ASP A 682 -29.52 16.96 -31.55
C ASP A 682 -29.91 17.54 -30.19
N LEU A 683 -31.10 17.23 -29.69
CA LEU A 683 -31.62 17.81 -28.44
C LEU A 683 -31.56 16.81 -27.27
N GLY A 684 -31.81 15.53 -27.52
CA GLY A 684 -31.80 14.52 -26.46
C GLY A 684 -30.42 14.33 -25.84
N SER A 685 -29.34 14.53 -26.61
CA SER A 685 -27.97 14.51 -26.07
C SER A 685 -27.73 15.54 -24.98
N HIS A 686 -28.43 16.68 -24.97
CA HIS A 686 -28.33 17.65 -23.88
C HIS A 686 -29.17 17.26 -22.67
N LEU A 687 -30.42 16.86 -22.89
CA LEU A 687 -31.36 16.56 -21.82
C LEU A 687 -30.94 15.31 -21.04
N ILE A 688 -30.49 14.28 -21.76
CA ILE A 688 -30.00 13.03 -21.19
C ILE A 688 -28.66 13.26 -20.49
N ASP A 689 -27.77 14.10 -21.03
CA ASP A 689 -26.52 14.47 -20.36
C ASP A 689 -26.76 15.18 -19.04
N GLN A 690 -27.71 16.11 -18.98
CA GLN A 690 -28.10 16.78 -17.73
C GLN A 690 -28.69 15.80 -16.70
N ALA A 691 -29.54 14.86 -17.14
CA ALA A 691 -30.07 13.82 -16.26
C ALA A 691 -28.94 12.92 -15.73
N TYR A 692 -28.03 12.46 -16.60
CA TYR A 692 -26.86 11.69 -16.22
C TYR A 692 -25.94 12.48 -15.27
N ASN A 693 -25.74 13.77 -15.49
CA ASN A 693 -24.90 14.61 -14.64
C ASN A 693 -25.46 14.80 -13.22
N LEU A 694 -26.79 14.75 -13.06
CA LEU A 694 -27.45 14.85 -11.75
C LEU A 694 -27.56 13.49 -11.04
N PHE A 695 -27.89 12.44 -11.77
CA PHE A 695 -28.37 11.18 -11.19
C PHE A 695 -27.57 9.94 -11.62
N GLY A 696 -26.64 10.07 -12.57
CA GLY A 696 -25.87 8.97 -13.12
C GLY A 696 -26.66 8.08 -14.09
N MET A 697 -26.19 6.83 -14.26
CA MET A 697 -26.85 5.83 -15.11
C MET A 697 -28.20 5.40 -14.52
N PRO A 698 -29.27 5.36 -15.32
CA PRO A 698 -30.54 4.76 -14.90
C PRO A 698 -30.44 3.23 -14.88
N GLU A 699 -31.37 2.58 -14.18
CA GLU A 699 -31.52 1.13 -14.18
C GLU A 699 -32.24 0.66 -15.44
N THR A 700 -33.32 1.35 -15.80
CA THR A 700 -34.13 1.05 -16.99
C THR A 700 -34.55 2.31 -17.74
N VAL A 701 -34.83 2.13 -19.02
CA VAL A 701 -35.30 3.19 -19.92
C VAL A 701 -36.50 2.70 -20.73
N TYR A 702 -37.52 3.54 -20.80
CA TYR A 702 -38.67 3.37 -21.68
C TYR A 702 -38.81 4.57 -22.61
N GLY A 703 -39.01 4.34 -23.91
CA GLY A 703 -39.03 5.40 -24.91
C GLY A 703 -40.18 5.27 -25.91
N LYS A 704 -40.74 6.41 -26.33
CA LYS A 704 -41.57 6.55 -27.53
C LYS A 704 -41.06 7.71 -28.39
N LEU A 705 -40.89 7.42 -29.67
CA LEU A 705 -40.39 8.34 -30.68
C LEU A 705 -41.50 8.60 -31.70
N VAL A 706 -41.76 9.88 -31.96
CA VAL A 706 -42.95 10.35 -32.72
C VAL A 706 -42.51 11.39 -33.73
N SER A 707 -43.10 11.36 -34.93
CA SER A 707 -43.18 12.53 -35.81
C SER A 707 -44.48 13.27 -35.50
N GLN A 708 -44.40 14.36 -34.73
CA GLN A 708 -45.51 15.26 -34.41
C GLN A 708 -46.03 15.98 -35.65
N ARG A 709 -45.16 16.36 -36.58
CA ARG A 709 -45.59 17.02 -37.84
C ARG A 709 -46.46 16.09 -38.68
N ASP A 710 -46.11 14.81 -38.73
CA ASP A 710 -46.80 13.82 -39.56
C ASP A 710 -47.86 13.03 -38.77
N GLY A 711 -47.94 13.19 -37.45
CA GLY A 711 -48.93 12.56 -36.59
C GLY A 711 -48.79 11.04 -36.44
N LYS A 712 -47.56 10.52 -36.39
CA LYS A 712 -47.28 9.06 -36.34
C LYS A 712 -46.13 8.69 -35.42
N PHE A 713 -46.10 7.45 -34.93
CA PHE A 713 -44.88 6.89 -34.33
C PHE A 713 -43.81 6.74 -35.43
N ASP A 714 -42.60 7.20 -35.14
CA ASP A 714 -41.48 7.15 -36.09
C ASP A 714 -40.18 6.90 -35.32
N PRO A 715 -39.74 5.64 -35.19
CA PRO A 715 -38.51 5.31 -34.46
C PRO A 715 -37.22 5.56 -35.26
N GLU A 716 -37.31 5.98 -36.53
CA GLU A 716 -36.14 6.24 -37.38
C GLU A 716 -35.90 7.73 -37.63
N ASP A 717 -36.97 8.54 -37.81
CA ASP A 717 -36.89 9.99 -38.00
C ASP A 717 -37.89 10.75 -37.10
N PRO A 718 -37.75 10.69 -35.77
CA PRO A 718 -38.62 11.42 -34.86
C PRO A 718 -38.25 12.89 -34.79
N ASP A 719 -39.29 13.72 -34.66
CA ASP A 719 -39.15 15.12 -34.28
C ASP A 719 -39.64 15.41 -32.85
N SER A 720 -40.13 14.38 -32.16
CA SER A 720 -40.58 14.41 -30.77
C SER A 720 -40.10 13.17 -30.01
N VAL A 721 -39.62 13.38 -28.78
CA VAL A 721 -39.07 12.36 -27.90
C VAL A 721 -39.84 12.33 -26.59
N HIS A 722 -40.29 11.14 -26.20
CA HIS A 722 -40.84 10.86 -24.88
C HIS A 722 -40.02 9.72 -24.29
N ALA A 723 -39.18 9.99 -23.28
CA ALA A 723 -38.43 8.95 -22.61
C ALA A 723 -38.58 9.05 -21.09
N GLN A 724 -38.61 7.89 -20.43
CA GLN A 724 -38.55 7.74 -18.99
C GLN A 724 -37.28 6.99 -18.63
N LEU A 725 -36.52 7.53 -17.69
CA LEU A 725 -35.35 6.90 -17.09
C LEU A 725 -35.66 6.60 -15.64
N CYS A 726 -35.63 5.32 -15.27
CA CYS A 726 -35.99 4.85 -13.94
C CYS A 726 -34.74 4.50 -13.15
N TYR A 727 -34.69 4.94 -11.89
CA TYR A 727 -33.55 4.73 -10.98
C TYR A 727 -33.93 3.82 -9.80
N PRO A 728 -32.94 3.15 -9.16
CA PRO A 728 -33.20 2.14 -8.13
C PRO A 728 -33.94 2.63 -6.88
N ASP A 729 -33.87 3.93 -6.58
CA ASP A 729 -34.50 4.56 -5.40
C ASP A 729 -35.94 5.07 -5.66
N GLY A 730 -36.49 4.71 -6.83
CA GLY A 730 -37.82 5.11 -7.27
C GLY A 730 -37.88 6.50 -7.90
N LEU A 731 -36.74 7.15 -8.17
CA LEU A 731 -36.69 8.36 -8.98
C LEU A 731 -37.06 8.03 -10.44
N ILE A 732 -37.98 8.80 -11.00
CA ILE A 732 -38.33 8.76 -12.42
C ILE A 732 -37.94 10.09 -13.06
N VAL A 733 -37.15 10.01 -14.12
CA VAL A 733 -36.80 11.16 -14.96
C VAL A 733 -37.58 11.10 -16.26
N SER A 734 -38.30 12.18 -16.62
CA SER A 734 -38.96 12.29 -17.92
C SER A 734 -38.18 13.24 -18.84
N VAL A 735 -37.78 12.75 -20.01
CA VAL A 735 -37.15 13.53 -21.08
C VAL A 735 -38.17 13.79 -22.18
N ARG A 736 -38.41 15.08 -22.47
CA ARG A 736 -39.45 15.53 -23.39
C ARG A 736 -38.89 16.50 -24.42
N ILE A 737 -39.11 16.18 -25.69
CA ILE A 737 -38.79 17.05 -26.81
C ILE A 737 -40.03 17.13 -27.69
N GLY A 738 -40.41 18.33 -28.09
CA GLY A 738 -41.52 18.61 -28.99
C GLY A 738 -41.21 19.78 -29.91
N VAL A 739 -41.70 19.70 -31.14
CA VAL A 739 -41.47 20.73 -32.19
C VAL A 739 -42.74 21.44 -32.64
N MET A 740 -43.89 21.04 -32.12
CA MET A 740 -45.19 21.65 -32.46
C MET A 740 -45.81 22.43 -31.28
N SER A 741 -45.05 22.70 -30.22
CA SER A 741 -45.56 23.43 -29.05
C SER A 741 -45.70 24.92 -29.34
N VAL A 742 -46.94 25.44 -29.33
CA VAL A 742 -47.25 26.88 -29.54
C VAL A 742 -47.16 27.72 -28.26
N GLU A 743 -46.75 27.12 -27.14
CA GLU A 743 -46.62 27.83 -25.86
C GLU A 743 -45.63 29.00 -25.95
N THR A 744 -46.01 30.13 -25.36
CA THR A 744 -45.16 31.33 -25.30
C THR A 744 -44.08 31.22 -24.23
N SER A 745 -44.34 30.45 -23.17
CA SER A 745 -43.41 30.15 -22.09
C SER A 745 -43.25 28.63 -21.98
N GLN A 746 -42.28 28.08 -22.70
CA GLN A 746 -42.08 26.64 -22.82
C GLN A 746 -41.67 26.02 -21.47
N PRO A 747 -42.18 24.83 -21.10
CA PRO A 747 -41.68 24.09 -19.95
C PRO A 747 -40.18 23.80 -20.07
N ARG A 748 -39.45 23.83 -18.96
CA ARG A 748 -38.02 23.54 -18.93
C ARG A 748 -37.65 22.47 -17.92
N PHE A 749 -37.94 22.71 -16.64
CA PHE A 749 -37.73 21.75 -15.57
C PHE A 749 -38.94 21.66 -14.64
N TRP A 750 -39.27 20.44 -14.23
CA TRP A 750 -40.15 20.19 -13.10
C TRP A 750 -39.49 19.20 -12.15
N VAL A 751 -39.12 19.66 -10.97
CA VAL A 751 -38.47 18.84 -9.95
C VAL A 751 -39.41 18.67 -8.78
N ARG A 752 -39.63 17.42 -8.34
CA ARG A 752 -40.44 17.12 -7.15
C ARG A 752 -39.66 16.24 -6.19
N GLY A 753 -39.62 16.70 -4.94
CA GLY A 753 -39.05 15.94 -3.84
C GLY A 753 -39.91 16.03 -2.59
N THR A 754 -39.51 15.28 -1.57
CA THR A 754 -40.28 15.13 -0.33
C THR A 754 -40.48 16.43 0.47
N LYS A 755 -39.67 17.46 0.22
CA LYS A 755 -39.74 18.75 0.93
C LYS A 755 -40.06 19.94 0.04
N ALA A 756 -39.91 19.81 -1.29
CA ALA A 756 -40.10 20.93 -2.19
C ALA A 756 -40.50 20.49 -3.60
N SER A 757 -41.13 21.40 -4.34
CA SER A 757 -41.33 21.30 -5.79
C SER A 757 -40.81 22.56 -6.47
N TYR A 758 -40.17 22.41 -7.63
CA TYR A 758 -39.64 23.52 -8.41
C TYR A 758 -40.08 23.40 -9.86
N HIS A 759 -40.64 24.48 -10.39
CA HIS A 759 -41.11 24.56 -11.77
C HIS A 759 -40.41 25.72 -12.47
N LYS A 760 -39.71 25.43 -13.57
CA LYS A 760 -38.98 26.39 -14.39
C LYS A 760 -39.47 26.33 -15.82
N THR A 761 -39.67 27.50 -16.41
CA THR A 761 -39.98 27.71 -17.82
C THR A 761 -38.86 28.47 -18.51
N CYS A 762 -38.83 28.41 -19.83
CA CYS A 762 -37.81 29.01 -20.69
C CYS A 762 -36.40 28.42 -20.48
N LEU A 763 -35.60 28.47 -21.55
CA LEU A 763 -34.21 28.01 -21.53
C LEU A 763 -33.27 29.12 -21.06
N ASP A 764 -32.06 28.73 -20.70
CA ASP A 764 -30.94 29.64 -20.52
C ASP A 764 -30.76 30.62 -21.70
N PRO A 765 -30.51 31.92 -21.44
CA PRO A 765 -30.51 32.95 -22.47
C PRO A 765 -29.19 33.05 -23.26
N GLN A 766 -28.12 32.36 -22.87
CA GLN A 766 -26.79 32.54 -23.46
C GLN A 766 -26.79 32.28 -24.97
N GLU A 767 -27.41 31.19 -25.42
CA GLU A 767 -27.45 30.84 -26.85
C GLU A 767 -28.17 31.90 -27.68
N ASP A 768 -29.31 32.42 -27.22
CA ASP A 768 -30.08 33.43 -27.94
C ASP A 768 -29.38 34.80 -27.92
N GLN A 769 -28.75 35.15 -26.80
CA GLN A 769 -27.91 36.35 -26.70
C GLN A 769 -26.73 36.29 -27.68
N LEU A 770 -26.01 35.17 -27.76
CA LEU A 770 -24.90 35.01 -28.70
C LEU A 770 -25.37 35.09 -30.17
N LYS A 771 -26.51 34.47 -30.51
CA LYS A 771 -27.10 34.58 -31.85
C LYS A 771 -27.54 36.00 -32.19
N ALA A 772 -28.01 36.76 -31.21
CA ALA A 772 -28.35 38.18 -31.36
C ALA A 772 -27.12 39.09 -31.45
N GLY A 773 -25.90 38.54 -31.33
CA GLY A 773 -24.64 39.28 -31.44
C GLY A 773 -24.09 39.83 -30.13
N ALA A 774 -24.67 39.48 -28.99
CA ALA A 774 -24.08 39.81 -27.69
C ALA A 774 -22.74 39.07 -27.52
N LYS A 775 -21.82 39.70 -26.79
CA LYS A 775 -20.51 39.13 -26.50
C LYS A 775 -20.50 38.51 -25.10
N PRO A 776 -19.74 37.43 -24.87
CA PRO A 776 -19.64 36.85 -23.54
C PRO A 776 -19.07 37.79 -22.47
N THR A 777 -18.41 38.88 -22.89
CA THR A 777 -17.88 39.94 -22.02
C THR A 777 -18.91 40.98 -21.60
N ASP A 778 -20.10 40.99 -22.21
CA ASP A 778 -21.11 42.00 -21.93
C ASP A 778 -21.68 41.79 -20.51
N PRO A 779 -21.86 42.85 -19.69
CA PRO A 779 -22.26 42.70 -18.28
C PRO A 779 -23.58 41.94 -18.03
N GLY A 780 -24.47 41.88 -19.02
CA GLY A 780 -25.75 41.15 -18.95
C GLY A 780 -25.72 39.74 -19.56
N PHE A 781 -24.56 39.26 -20.00
CA PHE A 781 -24.45 37.97 -20.66
C PHE A 781 -24.78 36.80 -19.72
N GLY A 782 -25.63 35.88 -20.19
CA GLY A 782 -26.15 34.75 -19.44
C GLY A 782 -27.07 35.12 -18.27
N VAL A 783 -27.31 36.41 -18.02
CA VAL A 783 -28.23 36.87 -16.97
C VAL A 783 -29.65 36.77 -17.50
N GLU A 784 -30.46 35.97 -16.82
CA GLU A 784 -31.88 35.84 -17.14
C GLU A 784 -32.70 36.93 -16.44
N ASP A 785 -33.79 37.35 -17.08
CA ASP A 785 -34.79 38.21 -16.46
C ASP A 785 -35.34 37.55 -15.17
N PRO A 786 -35.30 38.22 -14.00
CA PRO A 786 -35.86 37.70 -12.76
C PRO A 786 -37.33 37.26 -12.86
N MET A 787 -38.12 37.83 -13.79
CA MET A 787 -39.50 37.42 -14.04
C MET A 787 -39.60 36.00 -14.60
N ASN A 788 -38.54 35.50 -15.25
CA ASN A 788 -38.44 34.12 -15.72
C ASN A 788 -37.86 33.18 -14.64
N GLY A 789 -37.68 33.65 -13.40
CA GLY A 789 -37.27 32.80 -12.28
C GLY A 789 -38.21 31.59 -12.09
N GLY A 790 -37.69 30.51 -11.53
CA GLY A 790 -38.52 29.33 -11.29
C GLY A 790 -39.42 29.49 -10.06
N ARG A 791 -40.59 28.87 -10.10
CA ARG A 791 -41.55 28.83 -9.00
C ARG A 791 -41.18 27.70 -8.04
N LEU A 792 -40.86 28.04 -6.79
CA LEU A 792 -40.43 27.11 -5.74
C LEU A 792 -41.49 27.01 -4.64
N LEU A 793 -41.97 25.79 -4.37
CA LEU A 793 -42.88 25.47 -3.29
C LEU A 793 -42.13 24.67 -2.22
N LEU A 794 -42.16 25.12 -0.97
CA LEU A 794 -41.44 24.54 0.17
C LEU A 794 -42.41 24.09 1.25
N VAL A 795 -42.22 22.89 1.79
CA VAL A 795 -42.96 22.38 2.95
C VAL A 795 -42.30 22.87 4.24
N LYS A 796 -43.02 23.65 5.05
CA LYS A 796 -42.60 24.12 6.38
C LYS A 796 -42.92 23.11 7.48
N GLU A 797 -42.34 23.34 8.66
CA GLU A 797 -42.74 22.65 9.88
C GLU A 797 -44.27 22.78 10.09
N GLY A 798 -44.95 21.65 10.32
CA GLY A 798 -46.41 21.59 10.42
C GLY A 798 -47.15 21.32 9.10
N GLY A 799 -46.45 21.11 7.97
CA GLY A 799 -47.04 20.70 6.69
C GLY A 799 -47.63 21.82 5.83
N GLN A 800 -47.46 23.08 6.24
CA GLN A 800 -47.85 24.24 5.42
C GLN A 800 -46.90 24.39 4.22
N VAL A 801 -47.45 24.77 3.07
CA VAL A 801 -46.66 25.01 1.85
C VAL A 801 -46.47 26.51 1.64
N GLU A 802 -45.22 26.93 1.45
CA GLU A 802 -44.85 28.28 1.10
C GLU A 802 -44.37 28.34 -0.35
N GLU A 803 -44.96 29.23 -1.14
CA GLU A 803 -44.52 29.50 -2.52
C GLU A 803 -43.63 30.75 -2.57
N ARG A 804 -42.52 30.67 -3.31
CA ARG A 804 -41.60 31.77 -3.58
C ARG A 804 -41.07 31.70 -5.01
N MET A 805 -40.77 32.86 -5.58
CA MET A 805 -39.99 32.93 -6.82
C MET A 805 -38.51 32.72 -6.50
N LYS A 806 -37.86 31.87 -7.29
CA LYS A 806 -36.44 31.54 -7.18
C LYS A 806 -35.74 32.02 -8.46
N PRO A 807 -35.03 33.17 -8.38
CA PRO A 807 -34.16 33.60 -9.47
C PRO A 807 -33.12 32.54 -9.80
N THR A 808 -32.70 32.50 -11.06
CA THR A 808 -31.62 31.63 -11.50
C THR A 808 -30.31 32.00 -10.82
N HIS A 809 -29.45 31.00 -10.66
CA HIS A 809 -28.11 31.17 -10.16
C HIS A 809 -27.33 32.11 -11.07
N LYS A 810 -26.36 32.84 -10.50
CA LYS A 810 -25.47 33.70 -11.29
C LYS A 810 -24.84 32.86 -12.40
N PRO A 811 -24.87 33.31 -13.67
CA PRO A 811 -24.37 32.51 -14.77
C PRO A 811 -22.86 32.35 -14.64
N GLU A 812 -22.39 31.10 -14.61
CA GLU A 812 -20.97 30.81 -14.77
C GLU A 812 -20.55 30.81 -16.25
N THR A 813 -21.54 30.72 -17.14
CA THR A 813 -21.46 30.74 -18.61
C THR A 813 -20.72 29.56 -19.24
N TYR A 814 -20.85 29.43 -20.57
CA TYR A 814 -20.11 28.42 -21.34
C TYR A 814 -18.59 28.58 -21.27
N LEU A 815 -18.07 29.72 -20.80
CA LEU A 815 -16.64 29.93 -20.58
C LEU A 815 -16.02 28.88 -19.64
N LYS A 816 -16.78 28.41 -18.63
CA LYS A 816 -16.28 27.41 -17.68
C LYS A 816 -15.88 26.09 -18.32
N LEU A 817 -16.52 25.70 -19.42
CA LEU A 817 -16.10 24.51 -20.18
C LEU A 817 -14.69 24.73 -20.73
N PHE A 818 -14.41 25.89 -21.33
CA PHE A 818 -13.09 26.18 -21.88
C PHE A 818 -12.03 26.36 -20.79
N GLU A 819 -12.36 27.02 -19.67
CA GLU A 819 -11.46 27.12 -18.52
C GLU A 819 -11.13 25.74 -17.93
N GLY A 820 -12.14 24.88 -17.78
CA GLY A 820 -11.96 23.51 -17.31
C GLY A 820 -11.11 22.68 -18.25
N PHE A 821 -11.35 22.77 -19.56
CA PHE A 821 -10.57 22.04 -20.55
C PHE A 821 -9.14 22.60 -20.69
N ALA A 822 -8.97 23.92 -20.61
CA ALA A 822 -7.66 24.57 -20.56
C ALA A 822 -6.85 24.05 -19.37
N LYS A 823 -7.45 24.03 -18.17
CA LYS A 823 -6.84 23.42 -17.00
C LYS A 823 -6.50 21.96 -17.26
N ALA A 824 -7.42 21.17 -17.81
CA ALA A 824 -7.16 19.76 -18.10
C ALA A 824 -5.95 19.55 -19.01
N VAL A 825 -5.85 20.30 -20.11
CA VAL A 825 -4.73 20.25 -21.06
C VAL A 825 -3.43 20.74 -20.41
N GLU A 826 -3.48 21.83 -19.65
CA GLU A 826 -2.36 22.39 -18.88
C GLU A 826 -1.78 21.35 -17.92
N THR A 827 -2.62 20.75 -17.10
CA THR A 827 -2.22 19.69 -16.16
C THR A 827 -1.95 18.34 -16.85
N GLY A 828 -2.41 18.16 -18.09
CA GLY A 828 -2.59 16.90 -18.82
C GLY A 828 -3.26 15.77 -18.02
N ARG A 829 -4.35 16.09 -17.31
CA ARG A 829 -5.14 15.15 -16.49
C ARG A 829 -6.57 15.04 -16.96
N GLU A 830 -7.06 13.81 -17.08
CA GLU A 830 -8.44 13.54 -17.49
C GLU A 830 -9.47 13.95 -16.42
N GLU A 831 -9.10 13.99 -15.14
CA GLU A 831 -10.00 14.36 -14.03
C GLU A 831 -10.50 15.80 -14.09
N TYR A 832 -9.74 16.70 -14.72
CA TYR A 832 -10.15 18.08 -14.93
C TYR A 832 -10.90 18.28 -16.25
N VAL A 833 -10.97 17.26 -17.11
CA VAL A 833 -11.74 17.36 -18.36
C VAL A 833 -13.21 17.57 -17.96
N PRO A 834 -13.82 18.70 -18.38
CA PRO A 834 -15.11 19.12 -17.83
C PRO A 834 -16.27 18.24 -18.33
N VAL A 835 -16.08 17.61 -19.49
CA VAL A 835 -16.99 16.59 -20.05
C VAL A 835 -16.16 15.46 -20.65
N PRO A 836 -15.75 14.47 -19.85
CA PRO A 836 -14.96 13.34 -20.32
C PRO A 836 -15.71 12.49 -21.36
N ALA A 837 -15.01 11.97 -22.37
CA ALA A 837 -15.60 11.11 -23.40
C ALA A 837 -16.32 9.87 -22.83
N ARG A 838 -15.86 9.34 -21.69
CA ARG A 838 -16.53 8.23 -20.98
C ARG A 838 -17.96 8.57 -20.54
N GLU A 839 -18.20 9.80 -20.09
CA GLU A 839 -19.54 10.24 -19.69
C GLU A 839 -20.42 10.44 -20.92
N ALA A 840 -19.86 11.02 -21.99
CA ALA A 840 -20.58 11.18 -23.25
C ALA A 840 -20.94 9.83 -23.90
N ARG A 841 -20.08 8.80 -23.76
CA ARG A 841 -20.40 7.42 -24.14
C ARG A 841 -21.55 6.87 -23.31
N ASP A 842 -21.57 7.08 -22.00
CA ASP A 842 -22.67 6.62 -21.15
C ASP A 842 -24.01 7.29 -21.53
N VAL A 843 -23.97 8.59 -21.85
CA VAL A 843 -25.11 9.31 -22.44
C VAL A 843 -25.54 8.70 -23.77
N LEU A 844 -24.59 8.31 -24.64
CA LEU A 844 -24.90 7.60 -25.89
C LEU A 844 -25.55 6.23 -25.62
N ARG A 845 -25.11 5.48 -24.62
CA ARG A 845 -25.78 4.22 -24.22
C ARG A 845 -27.24 4.47 -23.87
N ILE A 846 -27.53 5.55 -23.16
CA ILE A 846 -28.90 5.94 -22.83
C ILE A 846 -29.71 6.31 -24.08
N ILE A 847 -29.15 7.12 -24.98
CA ILE A 847 -29.79 7.48 -26.26
C ILE A 847 -30.14 6.22 -27.07
N HIS A 848 -29.20 5.28 -27.20
CA HIS A 848 -29.42 4.03 -27.93
C HIS A 848 -30.47 3.15 -27.26
N ALA A 849 -30.51 3.09 -25.92
CA ALA A 849 -31.57 2.38 -25.19
C ALA A 849 -32.96 3.00 -25.39
N VAL A 850 -33.06 4.34 -25.45
CA VAL A 850 -34.33 5.02 -25.81
C VAL A 850 -34.80 4.60 -27.20
N LYS A 851 -33.87 4.56 -28.17
CA LYS A 851 -34.16 4.13 -29.54
C LYS A 851 -34.60 2.67 -29.59
N GLU A 852 -33.89 1.78 -28.91
CA GLU A 852 -34.24 0.35 -28.83
C GLU A 852 -35.60 0.13 -28.16
N SER A 853 -35.87 0.84 -27.07
CA SER A 853 -37.15 0.79 -26.38
C SER A 853 -38.30 1.24 -27.29
N ALA A 854 -38.11 2.34 -28.04
CA ALA A 854 -39.11 2.83 -28.97
C ALA A 854 -39.39 1.87 -30.13
N LYS A 855 -38.39 1.12 -30.59
CA LYS A 855 -38.56 0.09 -31.64
C LYS A 855 -39.25 -1.17 -31.12
N SER A 856 -38.85 -1.63 -29.94
CA SER A 856 -39.34 -2.89 -29.36
C SER A 856 -40.68 -2.74 -28.62
N GLY A 857 -41.03 -1.52 -28.21
CA GLY A 857 -42.16 -1.23 -27.32
C GLY A 857 -41.95 -1.74 -25.89
N ARG A 858 -40.74 -2.15 -25.52
CA ARG A 858 -40.38 -2.71 -24.22
C ARG A 858 -39.41 -1.80 -23.48
N GLU A 859 -39.36 -1.95 -22.17
CA GLU A 859 -38.33 -1.30 -21.35
C GLU A 859 -36.96 -1.98 -21.59
N VAL A 860 -35.90 -1.16 -21.66
CA VAL A 860 -34.51 -1.61 -21.85
C VAL A 860 -33.75 -1.42 -20.54
N ARG A 861 -32.95 -2.42 -20.15
CA ARG A 861 -32.16 -2.42 -18.91
C ARG A 861 -30.66 -2.37 -19.23
N PHE A 862 -29.88 -1.63 -18.44
CA PHE A 862 -28.44 -1.41 -18.65
C PHE A 862 -27.52 -2.50 -18.09
#